data_AF-A0AAF0IZX9-F1
#
_entry.id   AF-A0AAF0IZX9-F1
#
_cell.length_a   1.000
_cell.length_b   1.000
_cell.length_c   1.000
_cell.angle_alpha   90.00
_cell.angle_beta   90.00
_cell.angle_gamma   90.00
#
_symmetry.space_group_name_H-M   'P 1'
#
loop_
_entity.id
_entity.type
_entity.pdbx_description
1 polymer ?
#
loop_
_entity_poly.entity_id
_entity_poly.type
_entity_poly.pdbx_seq_one_letter_code
_entity_poly.pdbx_strand_id
1 'polypeptide(L)'
;MWPPALDDVVWRVEDWRYIAEGGANVIVGYVGPAVWPFVDVQSSGAALALRLPKTLPPDQAPLAETFTPLPDVFIEQVLSHVLPRESLPVLRRIALTGATQHFVAELATRIEPDRPICRRECGRIHVTAPYIWAMRDYSQTRHADQIVVEIKPKCGFLPQLPETAYPCKRQYSRYKMHRVYKTLQKRGTAPNYAEWERWYDPLDLFSGDAERLHRAVHALCEDWARGEGNLHVMVQGRRASLQDVVAQVTWLREDPVAGLAARVLATLQQPHNQRFLSRLVSQQQRLDPYDIEGLDLIWLRTRGKSLLDADDRSLPEISLTDYYDAAVSHRVPASISMEESFLRPIVVSYLLSATLKDLSLILPIQSAPPHTAPLQVIDLDAKCTPKLRTHGKTDHAAQFNVDAVTSPRMSARHSSAKTLDVSSKADQSNDDAMSEGEDHNNLGVPHGAHMRTLRVGSTKSHIACYWSNDEDQEKVEHAFVMIHGRLRDGNRYWTIMNNAYQSALNDGYPGVKKHSVIVAPQFFSMKLNKGQYGNHTLAWNDVNAWQSGMVATHPSDTDVSSLDAMDTIVDHFADQSKYPNLKNLTLVGHGGGGQLMNRYATIGKNPDNKDLYIRYIVGDPSSSAYYTHHRPVTDKSIAEKSNCPQFDDWRYGFSGFEGTRSGKLDPIDYFGQYINRDVVNIVGYQDTAKSGDQKCMALLQGGQKRRDRNLSWWRYINMLARTNENLHGFPGNFSDLPDWSSKSNGVIYTRLCVVENATHDAAKVFGGPEGRSALFHHHNVHMGWRPDGWSYKAPKQVSARSTNDAPSSSSSSSSSNVSSTESQSQSSLTGSISPPRLAQNDATVSYKPVGLAALAGVVGSVFFL
;
A
#
# COMPACT_ATOMS: atom_id res chain seq x y z
N MET A 1 34.40 -28.53 26.79
CA MET A 1 33.59 -27.56 26.02
C MET A 1 34.22 -27.45 24.64
N TRP A 2 33.45 -27.57 23.55
CA TRP A 2 33.95 -27.38 22.19
C TRP A 2 33.84 -25.91 21.78
N PRO A 3 34.81 -25.30 21.08
CA PRO A 3 36.12 -25.87 20.72
C PRO A 3 37.08 -26.02 21.92
N PRO A 4 38.00 -27.01 21.87
CA PRO A 4 38.97 -27.29 22.92
C PRO A 4 40.04 -26.20 23.04
N ALA A 5 40.97 -26.37 23.96
CA ALA A 5 42.24 -25.65 23.91
C ALA A 5 43.10 -26.20 22.75
N LEU A 6 43.96 -25.36 22.19
CA LEU A 6 44.79 -25.65 21.02
C LEU A 6 46.28 -25.42 21.33
N ASP A 7 46.65 -25.78 22.56
CA ASP A 7 48.01 -25.73 23.06
C ASP A 7 48.81 -26.88 22.43
N ASP A 8 50.08 -26.62 22.09
CA ASP A 8 51.04 -27.57 21.52
C ASP A 8 50.60 -28.34 20.25
N VAL A 9 49.62 -27.83 19.50
CA VAL A 9 49.17 -28.44 18.24
C VAL A 9 50.11 -28.14 17.08
N VAL A 10 50.31 -29.14 16.20
CA VAL A 10 51.05 -28.95 14.94
C VAL A 10 50.15 -28.30 13.89
N TRP A 11 50.45 -27.06 13.53
CA TRP A 11 49.73 -26.32 12.51
C TRP A 11 50.24 -26.66 11.10
N ARG A 12 49.31 -26.92 10.18
CA ARG A 12 49.56 -27.25 8.77
C ARG A 12 48.64 -26.41 7.90
N VAL A 13 49.19 -25.61 6.98
CA VAL A 13 48.37 -24.69 6.15
C VAL A 13 47.54 -25.44 5.10
N GLU A 14 47.96 -26.65 4.73
CA GLU A 14 47.27 -27.54 3.81
C GLU A 14 45.94 -28.08 4.34
N ASP A 15 45.78 -28.15 5.66
CA ASP A 15 44.56 -28.64 6.32
C ASP A 15 43.45 -27.57 6.43
N TRP A 16 43.63 -26.37 5.88
CA TRP A 16 42.65 -25.27 5.96
C TRP A 16 42.23 -24.74 4.59
N ARG A 17 40.95 -24.39 4.47
CA ARG A 17 40.38 -23.70 3.29
C ARG A 17 39.66 -22.42 3.65
N TYR A 18 39.59 -21.48 2.70
CA TYR A 18 38.64 -20.37 2.77
C TYR A 18 37.18 -20.86 2.82
N ILE A 19 36.37 -20.30 3.72
CA ILE A 19 34.90 -20.49 3.74
C ILE A 19 34.20 -19.22 3.23
N ALA A 20 34.44 -18.10 3.92
CA ALA A 20 33.72 -16.85 3.70
C ALA A 20 34.48 -15.67 4.33
N GLU A 21 34.10 -14.44 3.97
CA GLU A 21 34.56 -13.25 4.69
C GLU A 21 33.53 -12.11 4.73
N GLY A 22 33.59 -11.37 5.84
CA GLY A 22 32.85 -10.14 6.07
C GLY A 22 33.69 -8.89 5.80
N GLY A 23 33.27 -7.76 6.36
CA GLY A 23 34.07 -6.53 6.35
C GLY A 23 35.32 -6.64 7.21
N ALA A 24 35.20 -7.19 8.42
CA ALA A 24 36.24 -7.16 9.45
C ALA A 24 36.99 -8.49 9.67
N ASN A 25 36.49 -9.62 9.16
CA ASN A 25 37.07 -10.94 9.42
C ASN A 25 37.01 -11.85 8.18
N VAL A 26 38.01 -12.74 8.04
CA VAL A 26 38.01 -13.92 7.16
C VAL A 26 37.76 -15.16 8.02
N ILE A 27 36.96 -16.11 7.50
CA ILE A 27 36.68 -17.40 8.12
C ILE A 27 37.30 -18.51 7.27
N VAL A 28 38.11 -19.36 7.90
CA VAL A 28 38.69 -20.58 7.29
C VAL A 28 38.19 -21.82 8.02
N GLY A 29 38.00 -22.92 7.29
CA GLY A 29 37.54 -24.20 7.82
C GLY A 29 38.62 -25.26 7.78
N TYR A 30 38.66 -26.11 8.80
CA TYR A 30 39.49 -27.30 8.80
C TYR A 30 38.94 -28.34 7.83
N VAL A 31 39.83 -28.89 7.00
CA VAL A 31 39.56 -29.90 5.96
C VAL A 31 40.62 -31.02 5.94
N GLY A 32 41.53 -31.03 6.91
CA GLY A 32 42.50 -32.10 7.12
C GLY A 32 41.87 -33.38 7.68
N PRO A 33 42.70 -34.38 8.05
CA PRO A 33 42.24 -35.65 8.62
C PRO A 33 41.36 -35.46 9.85
N ALA A 34 40.31 -36.28 10.00
CA ALA A 34 39.44 -36.22 11.18
C ALA A 34 40.18 -36.71 12.44
N VAL A 35 40.87 -35.78 13.12
CA VAL A 35 41.66 -36.03 14.33
C VAL A 35 41.41 -34.96 15.39
N TRP A 36 41.50 -35.35 16.65
CA TRP A 36 41.53 -34.41 17.76
C TRP A 36 42.85 -33.59 17.73
N PRO A 37 42.84 -32.28 18.05
CA PRO A 37 41.71 -31.45 18.49
C PRO A 37 40.96 -30.72 17.36
N PHE A 38 41.27 -30.97 16.09
CA PHE A 38 40.70 -30.23 14.95
C PHE A 38 39.29 -30.67 14.56
N VAL A 39 38.95 -31.94 14.82
CA VAL A 39 37.61 -32.51 14.66
C VAL A 39 37.21 -33.25 15.95
N ASP A 40 35.98 -33.05 16.40
CA ASP A 40 35.38 -33.74 17.54
C ASP A 40 35.00 -35.19 17.17
N VAL A 41 36.02 -36.03 17.06
CA VAL A 41 35.87 -37.46 16.75
C VAL A 41 35.20 -38.26 17.88
N GLN A 42 35.05 -37.69 19.07
CA GLN A 42 34.53 -38.38 20.25
C GLN A 42 33.04 -38.14 20.50
N SER A 43 32.47 -36.99 20.08
CA SER A 43 31.06 -36.70 20.37
C SER A 43 30.27 -36.06 19.20
N SER A 44 30.48 -34.77 18.93
CA SER A 44 29.60 -34.00 18.04
C SER A 44 29.91 -34.15 16.55
N GLY A 45 31.12 -34.60 16.18
CA GLY A 45 31.62 -34.57 14.81
C GLY A 45 31.88 -33.15 14.29
N ALA A 46 31.87 -32.13 15.15
CA ALA A 46 32.14 -30.76 14.75
C ALA A 46 33.60 -30.57 14.30
N ALA A 47 33.80 -29.88 13.17
CA ALA A 47 35.10 -29.39 12.73
C ALA A 47 35.39 -27.99 13.29
N LEU A 48 36.67 -27.63 13.36
CA LEU A 48 37.10 -26.26 13.63
C LEU A 48 36.95 -25.35 12.42
N ALA A 49 36.60 -24.10 12.70
CA ALA A 49 36.88 -22.96 11.86
C ALA A 49 37.74 -21.94 12.64
N LEU A 50 38.64 -21.24 11.94
CA LEU A 50 39.34 -20.07 12.51
C LEU A 50 38.74 -18.79 11.95
N ARG A 51 38.60 -17.82 12.84
CA ARG A 51 38.23 -16.44 12.55
C ARG A 51 39.47 -15.56 12.64
N LEU A 52 39.83 -14.96 11.50
CA LEU A 52 41.05 -14.18 11.30
C LEU A 52 40.67 -12.70 11.08
N PRO A 53 41.17 -11.74 11.88
CA PRO A 53 40.90 -10.32 11.67
C PRO A 53 41.44 -9.80 10.34
N LYS A 54 40.84 -8.73 9.82
CA LYS A 54 41.31 -8.01 8.62
C LYS A 54 41.93 -6.66 8.97
N THR A 55 42.94 -6.26 8.21
CA THR A 55 43.38 -4.86 8.08
C THR A 55 42.66 -4.19 6.91
N LEU A 56 42.26 -2.94 7.11
CA LEU A 56 41.73 -2.09 6.05
C LEU A 56 42.88 -1.54 5.18
N PRO A 57 42.62 -1.21 3.90
CA PRO A 57 43.55 -0.42 3.08
C PRO A 57 43.93 0.92 3.75
N PRO A 58 45.15 1.46 3.57
CA PRO A 58 45.60 2.68 4.24
C PRO A 58 44.71 3.93 3.97
N ASP A 59 44.11 4.01 2.79
CA ASP A 59 43.14 5.03 2.37
C ASP A 59 41.77 4.92 3.07
N GLN A 60 41.49 3.77 3.69
CA GLN A 60 40.23 3.45 4.38
C GLN A 60 40.42 3.18 5.87
N ALA A 61 41.65 3.26 6.38
CA ALA A 61 41.94 3.17 7.80
C ALA A 61 41.32 4.40 8.53
N PRO A 62 40.59 4.19 9.64
CA PRO A 62 39.98 5.30 10.37
C PRO A 62 41.05 6.23 10.96
N LEU A 63 40.80 7.53 10.93
CA LEU A 63 41.71 8.58 11.43
C LEU A 63 41.97 8.53 12.96
N ALA A 64 41.21 7.69 13.68
CA ALA A 64 41.39 7.38 15.09
C ALA A 64 41.02 5.90 15.34
N GLU A 65 41.71 5.24 16.27
CA GLU A 65 41.34 3.90 16.71
C GLU A 65 39.99 3.96 17.45
N THR A 66 38.98 3.29 16.92
CA THR A 66 37.67 3.19 17.58
C THR A 66 37.60 1.91 18.39
N PHE A 67 37.39 2.02 19.70
CA PHE A 67 37.25 0.87 20.58
C PHE A 67 36.16 -0.07 20.06
N THR A 68 36.53 -1.33 19.84
CA THR A 68 35.62 -2.41 19.48
C THR A 68 35.90 -3.58 20.43
N PRO A 69 34.91 -4.04 21.22
CA PRO A 69 35.05 -5.22 22.06
C PRO A 69 35.61 -6.43 21.33
N LEU A 70 36.46 -7.22 22.01
CA LEU A 70 36.87 -8.53 21.51
C LEU A 70 35.64 -9.44 21.38
N PRO A 71 35.48 -10.21 20.28
CA PRO A 71 34.22 -10.87 19.96
C PRO A 71 33.82 -11.95 20.97
N ASP A 72 34.78 -12.68 21.54
CA ASP A 72 34.55 -13.65 22.62
C ASP A 72 34.03 -12.96 23.89
N VAL A 73 34.68 -11.87 24.29
CA VAL A 73 34.27 -11.07 25.46
C VAL A 73 32.88 -10.46 25.25
N PHE A 74 32.59 -9.95 24.06
CA PHE A 74 31.29 -9.37 23.73
C PHE A 74 30.17 -10.40 23.74
N ILE A 75 30.41 -11.61 23.22
CA ILE A 75 29.44 -12.71 23.29
C ILE A 75 29.18 -13.13 24.73
N GLU A 76 30.24 -13.39 25.50
CA GLU A 76 30.13 -13.90 26.87
C GLU A 76 29.53 -12.88 27.83
N GLN A 77 29.98 -11.63 27.80
CA GLN A 77 29.59 -10.61 28.79
C GLN A 77 28.36 -9.80 28.37
N VAL A 78 28.16 -9.54 27.08
CA VAL A 78 27.04 -8.67 26.60
C VAL A 78 25.91 -9.52 26.03
N LEU A 79 26.16 -10.25 24.94
CA LEU A 79 25.08 -10.91 24.19
C LEU A 79 24.43 -12.07 24.95
N SER A 80 25.12 -12.69 25.90
CA SER A 80 24.56 -13.74 26.77
C SER A 80 23.44 -13.28 27.71
N HIS A 81 23.26 -11.96 27.87
CA HIS A 81 22.10 -11.36 28.56
C HIS A 81 20.95 -11.06 27.59
N VAL A 82 21.26 -10.85 26.31
CA VAL A 82 20.30 -10.46 25.27
C VAL A 82 19.65 -11.68 24.63
N LEU A 83 20.43 -12.69 24.25
CA LEU A 83 20.00 -13.92 23.56
C LEU A 83 20.32 -15.18 24.41
N PRO A 84 19.63 -16.31 24.17
CA PRO A 84 19.90 -17.56 24.89
C PRO A 84 21.32 -18.08 24.62
N ARG A 85 22.00 -18.58 25.65
CA ARG A 85 23.41 -19.03 25.56
C ARG A 85 23.60 -20.20 24.61
N GLU A 86 22.61 -21.08 24.54
CA GLU A 86 22.55 -22.25 23.65
C GLU A 86 22.46 -21.90 22.16
N SER A 87 22.14 -20.65 21.82
CA SER A 87 22.14 -20.14 20.43
C SER A 87 23.42 -19.37 20.08
N LEU A 88 24.26 -19.01 21.06
CA LEU A 88 25.44 -18.19 20.86
C LEU A 88 26.68 -19.06 20.54
N PRO A 89 27.57 -18.61 19.65
CA PRO A 89 28.74 -19.38 19.27
C PRO A 89 29.84 -19.26 20.32
N VAL A 90 30.42 -20.40 20.74
CA VAL A 90 31.60 -20.42 21.61
C VAL A 90 32.84 -20.09 20.77
N LEU A 91 33.60 -19.08 21.21
CA LEU A 91 34.87 -18.67 20.61
C LEU A 91 36.03 -18.96 21.57
N ARG A 92 37.05 -19.69 21.12
CA ARG A 92 38.32 -19.88 21.86
C ARG A 92 39.35 -18.92 21.30
N ARG A 93 39.77 -17.94 22.10
CA ARG A 93 40.88 -17.03 21.74
C ARG A 93 42.20 -17.80 21.69
N ILE A 94 43.02 -17.51 20.70
CA ILE A 94 44.38 -18.04 20.51
C ILE A 94 45.33 -16.85 20.37
N ALA A 95 46.43 -16.83 21.10
CA ALA A 95 47.47 -15.80 20.94
C ALA A 95 48.31 -16.06 19.67
N LEU A 96 48.59 -15.02 18.89
CA LEU A 96 49.54 -15.09 17.78
C LEU A 96 50.96 -14.84 18.27
N THR A 97 51.66 -15.92 18.62
CA THR A 97 53.04 -15.91 19.10
C THR A 97 53.84 -17.03 18.43
N GLY A 98 55.05 -16.70 17.94
CA GLY A 98 55.96 -17.69 17.34
C GLY A 98 55.32 -18.52 16.22
N ALA A 99 55.11 -19.81 16.49
CA ALA A 99 54.59 -20.76 15.52
C ALA A 99 53.18 -20.43 14.98
N THR A 100 52.27 -19.94 15.83
CA THR A 100 50.90 -19.58 15.38
C THR A 100 50.90 -18.36 14.48
N GLN A 101 51.80 -17.39 14.74
CA GLN A 101 51.96 -16.22 13.89
C GLN A 101 52.55 -16.59 12.52
N HIS A 102 53.56 -17.47 12.48
CA HIS A 102 54.11 -18.00 11.23
C HIS A 102 53.03 -18.72 10.40
N PHE A 103 52.27 -19.62 11.05
CA PHE A 103 51.15 -20.32 10.41
C PHE A 103 50.12 -19.36 9.82
N VAL A 104 49.71 -18.31 10.52
CA VAL A 104 48.73 -17.34 9.98
C VAL A 104 49.30 -16.53 8.82
N ALA A 105 50.59 -16.20 8.83
CA ALA A 105 51.23 -15.51 7.71
C ALA A 105 51.28 -16.39 6.45
N GLU A 106 51.70 -17.64 6.58
CA GLU A 106 51.75 -18.62 5.49
C GLU A 106 50.34 -18.96 4.96
N LEU A 107 49.38 -19.17 5.87
CA LEU A 107 47.97 -19.40 5.54
C LEU A 107 47.40 -18.21 4.76
N ALA A 108 47.68 -16.97 5.18
CA ALA A 108 47.19 -15.78 4.50
C ALA A 108 47.69 -15.70 3.05
N THR A 109 48.97 -16.01 2.80
CA THR A 109 49.52 -16.12 1.44
C THR A 109 48.82 -17.24 0.65
N ARG A 110 48.61 -18.41 1.27
CA ARG A 110 47.99 -19.58 0.63
C ARG A 110 46.55 -19.31 0.17
N ILE A 111 45.72 -18.65 0.98
CA ILE A 111 44.28 -18.46 0.68
C ILE A 111 43.95 -17.16 -0.06
N GLU A 112 44.89 -16.24 -0.24
CA GLU A 112 44.65 -15.00 -0.97
C GLU A 112 44.14 -15.20 -2.42
N PRO A 113 44.54 -16.24 -3.18
CA PRO A 113 43.94 -16.55 -4.48
C PRO A 113 42.46 -16.95 -4.41
N ASP A 114 42.04 -17.64 -3.34
CA ASP A 114 40.67 -18.16 -3.15
C ASP A 114 39.67 -17.06 -2.78
N ARG A 115 40.16 -15.93 -2.27
CA ARG A 115 39.33 -14.78 -1.85
C ARG A 115 38.72 -14.06 -3.07
N PRO A 116 37.41 -13.73 -3.06
CA PRO A 116 36.77 -12.99 -4.16
C PRO A 116 37.47 -11.65 -4.45
N ILE A 117 37.57 -11.27 -5.73
CA ILE A 117 38.35 -10.09 -6.17
C ILE A 117 37.99 -8.82 -5.37
N CYS A 118 36.71 -8.47 -5.32
CA CYS A 118 36.20 -7.30 -4.58
C CYS A 118 36.48 -7.36 -3.06
N ARG A 119 36.65 -8.56 -2.49
CA ARG A 119 36.98 -8.73 -1.07
C ARG A 119 38.46 -8.51 -0.79
N ARG A 120 39.33 -8.86 -1.74
CA ARG A 120 40.77 -8.57 -1.71
C ARG A 120 41.04 -7.07 -1.83
N GLU A 121 40.22 -6.34 -2.57
CA GLU A 121 40.30 -4.87 -2.65
C GLU A 121 39.94 -4.22 -1.30
N CYS A 122 38.94 -4.75 -0.58
CA CYS A 122 38.53 -4.25 0.75
C CYS A 122 39.44 -4.68 1.93
N GLY A 123 40.67 -5.14 1.70
CA GLY A 123 41.66 -5.41 2.77
C GLY A 123 42.26 -6.82 2.82
N ARG A 124 43.23 -7.01 3.72
CA ARG A 124 44.06 -8.21 3.90
C ARG A 124 43.85 -8.84 5.27
N ILE A 125 44.40 -10.02 5.50
CA ILE A 125 44.40 -10.66 6.83
C ILE A 125 45.44 -9.97 7.72
N HIS A 126 45.08 -9.68 8.97
CA HIS A 126 45.95 -9.02 9.94
C HIS A 126 46.91 -10.04 10.58
N VAL A 127 48.00 -10.37 9.89
CA VAL A 127 49.00 -11.37 10.33
C VAL A 127 49.77 -11.00 11.62
N THR A 128 49.68 -9.74 12.04
CA THR A 128 50.23 -9.19 13.30
C THR A 128 49.17 -8.90 14.35
N ALA A 129 47.92 -9.36 14.18
CA ALA A 129 46.90 -9.24 15.21
C ALA A 129 47.36 -9.94 16.51
N PRO A 130 47.00 -9.45 17.71
CA PRO A 130 47.39 -10.12 18.94
C PRO A 130 46.71 -11.49 19.13
N TYR A 131 45.53 -11.67 18.51
CA TYR A 131 44.70 -12.86 18.67
C TYR A 131 43.98 -13.27 17.38
N ILE A 132 43.71 -14.57 17.27
CA ILE A 132 42.66 -15.15 16.40
C ILE A 132 41.69 -15.95 17.27
N TRP A 133 40.59 -16.43 16.69
CA TRP A 133 39.60 -17.24 17.42
C TRP A 133 39.30 -18.55 16.70
N ALA A 134 39.39 -19.66 17.41
CA ALA A 134 38.81 -20.93 17.00
C ALA A 134 37.33 -20.98 17.37
N MET A 135 36.51 -21.56 16.49
CA MET A 135 35.08 -21.74 16.67
C MET A 135 34.61 -23.04 16.00
N ARG A 136 33.37 -23.45 16.24
CA ARG A 136 32.72 -24.51 15.45
C ARG A 136 32.53 -24.03 14.01
N ASP A 137 32.86 -24.86 13.04
CA ASP A 137 32.40 -24.67 11.66
C ASP A 137 30.89 -24.95 11.58
N TYR A 138 30.11 -23.88 11.43
CA TYR A 138 28.66 -23.93 11.28
C TYR A 138 28.20 -24.14 9.83
N SER A 139 29.11 -24.15 8.86
CA SER A 139 28.81 -24.44 7.45
C SER A 139 28.77 -25.94 7.14
N GLN A 140 29.43 -26.75 7.98
CA GLN A 140 29.50 -28.21 7.84
C GLN A 140 28.40 -28.94 8.59
N THR A 141 27.92 -30.03 8.00
CA THR A 141 26.96 -30.97 8.58
C THR A 141 27.63 -32.28 8.95
N ARG A 142 27.05 -33.02 9.91
CA ARG A 142 27.60 -34.32 10.35
C ARG A 142 27.30 -35.45 9.35
N HIS A 143 26.18 -35.35 8.64
CA HIS A 143 25.69 -36.38 7.74
C HIS A 143 25.57 -35.84 6.31
N ALA A 144 25.90 -36.67 5.32
CA ALA A 144 25.92 -36.27 3.92
C ALA A 144 24.53 -35.95 3.33
N ASP A 145 23.44 -36.34 4.00
CA ASP A 145 22.05 -36.02 3.63
C ASP A 145 21.55 -34.70 4.23
N GLN A 146 22.37 -34.02 5.05
CA GLN A 146 22.05 -32.74 5.69
C GLN A 146 22.70 -31.57 4.94
N ILE A 147 21.97 -30.46 4.87
CA ILE A 147 22.44 -29.15 4.40
C ILE A 147 22.32 -28.11 5.51
N VAL A 148 22.97 -26.96 5.34
CA VAL A 148 22.77 -25.81 6.24
C VAL A 148 22.11 -24.67 5.47
N VAL A 149 21.12 -24.04 6.08
CA VAL A 149 20.51 -22.79 5.61
C VAL A 149 20.94 -21.65 6.51
N GLU A 150 21.45 -20.58 5.91
CA GLU A 150 21.72 -19.28 6.55
C GLU A 150 20.58 -18.32 6.17
N ILE A 151 19.95 -17.67 7.15
CA ILE A 151 18.94 -16.63 6.93
C ILE A 151 19.38 -15.35 7.62
N LYS A 152 19.42 -14.22 6.91
CA LYS A 152 19.61 -12.89 7.52
C LYS A 152 18.25 -12.23 7.74
N PRO A 153 17.68 -12.29 8.96
CA PRO A 153 16.25 -12.01 9.17
C PRO A 153 15.90 -10.52 9.09
N LYS A 154 16.88 -9.63 9.33
CA LYS A 154 16.75 -8.17 9.35
C LYS A 154 15.87 -7.67 10.51
N CYS A 155 15.41 -6.42 10.40
CA CYS A 155 14.63 -5.71 11.42
C CYS A 155 13.16 -6.17 11.39
N GLY A 156 12.72 -6.86 12.45
CA GLY A 156 11.40 -7.48 12.55
C GLY A 156 10.26 -6.61 13.07
N PHE A 157 10.48 -5.32 13.27
CA PHE A 157 9.49 -4.39 13.83
C PHE A 157 9.40 -3.09 13.03
N LEU A 158 8.31 -2.34 13.24
CA LEU A 158 8.09 -0.99 12.72
C LEU A 158 8.41 0.05 13.81
N PRO A 159 9.08 1.18 13.47
CA PRO A 159 9.45 2.21 14.42
C PRO A 159 8.23 2.86 15.09
N GLN A 160 8.31 3.08 16.40
CA GLN A 160 7.24 3.68 17.22
C GLN A 160 7.42 5.19 17.43
N LEU A 161 7.93 5.88 16.40
CA LEU A 161 8.15 7.31 16.40
C LEU A 161 6.81 8.08 16.51
N PRO A 162 6.57 8.91 17.56
CA PRO A 162 5.34 9.70 17.71
C PRO A 162 5.13 10.74 16.60
N GLU A 163 6.24 11.28 16.09
CA GLU A 163 6.32 12.12 14.90
C GLU A 163 7.42 11.55 13.99
N THR A 164 7.16 11.44 12.69
CA THR A 164 8.16 11.08 11.67
C THR A 164 7.94 11.95 10.45
N ALA A 165 9.03 12.36 9.80
CA ALA A 165 8.98 13.05 8.52
C ALA A 165 8.53 12.12 7.36
N TYR A 166 8.52 10.81 7.59
CA TYR A 166 8.31 9.79 6.56
C TYR A 166 7.22 8.78 6.98
N PRO A 167 5.93 9.06 6.69
CA PRO A 167 4.81 8.20 7.10
C PRO A 167 4.93 6.74 6.66
N CYS A 168 5.60 6.48 5.54
CA CYS A 168 5.88 5.14 5.01
C CYS A 168 6.63 4.24 6.01
N LYS A 169 7.43 4.81 6.93
CA LYS A 169 8.14 4.05 7.98
C LYS A 169 7.20 3.39 9.00
N ARG A 170 5.97 3.90 9.17
CA ARG A 170 4.93 3.28 10.01
C ARG A 170 4.09 2.22 9.29
N GLN A 171 4.28 2.06 7.98
CA GLN A 171 3.48 1.17 7.13
C GLN A 171 4.30 -0.01 6.58
N TYR A 172 5.56 0.23 6.23
CA TYR A 172 6.39 -0.73 5.51
C TYR A 172 7.70 -1.01 6.23
N SER A 173 8.16 -2.26 6.17
CA SER A 173 9.41 -2.63 6.82
C SER A 173 10.63 -1.97 6.19
N ARG A 174 11.62 -1.66 7.03
CA ARG A 174 12.91 -1.10 6.59
C ARG A 174 13.58 -1.93 5.49
N TYR A 175 13.36 -3.24 5.48
CA TYR A 175 13.86 -4.12 4.43
C TYR A 175 13.18 -3.84 3.07
N LYS A 176 11.85 -3.77 2.99
CA LYS A 176 11.15 -3.51 1.73
C LYS A 176 11.50 -2.13 1.16
N MET A 177 11.52 -1.08 1.99
CA MET A 177 11.95 0.27 1.58
C MET A 177 13.39 0.27 0.99
N HIS A 178 14.33 -0.38 1.68
CA HIS A 178 15.72 -0.47 1.23
C HIS A 178 15.85 -1.35 -0.04
N ARG A 179 15.04 -2.41 -0.20
CA ARG A 179 15.04 -3.23 -1.42
C ARG A 179 14.53 -2.43 -2.63
N VAL A 180 13.55 -1.53 -2.46
CA VAL A 180 13.16 -0.58 -3.51
C VAL A 180 14.33 0.31 -3.91
N TYR A 181 14.97 0.99 -2.96
CA TYR A 181 16.13 1.86 -3.23
C TYR A 181 17.27 1.12 -3.95
N LYS A 182 17.64 -0.09 -3.52
CA LYS A 182 18.64 -0.91 -4.20
C LYS A 182 18.22 -1.34 -5.61
N THR A 183 16.94 -1.62 -5.82
CA THR A 183 16.41 -1.99 -7.14
C THR A 183 16.50 -0.83 -8.11
N LEU A 184 16.14 0.39 -7.67
CA LEU A 184 16.31 1.63 -8.43
C LEU A 184 17.78 1.90 -8.78
N GLN A 185 18.70 1.79 -7.82
CA GLN A 185 20.14 1.96 -8.07
C GLN A 185 20.71 0.91 -9.05
N LYS A 186 20.17 -0.33 -9.06
CA LYS A 186 20.65 -1.41 -9.93
C LYS A 186 20.00 -1.43 -11.33
N ARG A 187 18.72 -1.06 -11.44
CA ARG A 187 17.91 -1.19 -12.67
C ARG A 187 17.54 0.15 -13.32
N GLY A 188 17.80 1.28 -12.65
CA GLY A 188 17.33 2.62 -13.06
C GLY A 188 15.80 2.81 -12.96
N THR A 189 15.07 1.78 -12.53
CA THR A 189 13.60 1.72 -12.54
C THR A 189 13.08 1.11 -11.24
N ALA A 190 11.91 1.58 -10.79
CA ALA A 190 11.23 1.06 -9.62
C ALA A 190 10.58 -0.31 -9.92
N PRO A 191 10.50 -1.23 -8.94
CA PRO A 191 9.67 -2.42 -9.09
C PRO A 191 8.20 -2.02 -9.25
N ASN A 192 7.40 -2.87 -9.88
CA ASN A 192 5.94 -2.69 -9.84
C ASN A 192 5.35 -3.21 -8.52
N TYR A 193 4.08 -2.85 -8.22
CA TYR A 193 3.45 -3.23 -6.96
C TYR A 193 3.37 -4.75 -6.74
N ALA A 194 3.05 -5.53 -7.78
CA ALA A 194 2.93 -6.99 -7.69
C ALA A 194 4.29 -7.68 -7.47
N GLU A 195 5.38 -7.14 -8.02
CA GLU A 195 6.74 -7.57 -7.67
C GLU A 195 7.07 -7.24 -6.21
N TRP A 196 6.77 -6.01 -5.78
CA TRP A 196 7.05 -5.52 -4.44
C TRP A 196 6.25 -6.27 -3.36
N GLU A 197 5.00 -6.63 -3.64
CA GLU A 197 4.12 -7.35 -2.72
C GLU A 197 4.70 -8.73 -2.37
N ARG A 198 5.21 -9.45 -3.37
CA ARG A 198 5.79 -10.80 -3.26
C ARG A 198 7.15 -10.88 -2.57
N TRP A 199 7.81 -9.75 -2.32
CA TRP A 199 9.12 -9.73 -1.66
C TRP A 199 9.02 -10.17 -0.19
N TYR A 200 10.06 -10.87 0.27
CA TYR A 200 10.27 -11.18 1.69
C TYR A 200 10.05 -9.96 2.60
N ASP A 201 9.25 -10.11 3.64
CA ASP A 201 9.08 -9.11 4.69
C ASP A 201 9.50 -9.70 6.05
N PRO A 202 10.50 -9.11 6.75
CA PRO A 202 10.82 -9.45 8.14
C PRO A 202 9.62 -9.41 9.09
N LEU A 203 8.65 -8.51 8.86
CA LEU A 203 7.46 -8.42 9.72
C LEU A 203 6.64 -9.70 9.69
N ASP A 204 6.67 -10.44 8.56
CA ASP A 204 5.98 -11.71 8.40
C ASP A 204 6.77 -12.85 9.07
N LEU A 205 8.10 -12.86 8.98
CA LEU A 205 8.98 -13.83 9.69
C LEU A 205 8.85 -13.75 11.22
N PHE A 206 8.76 -12.53 11.77
CA PHE A 206 8.70 -12.28 13.21
C PHE A 206 7.28 -12.16 13.77
N SER A 207 6.25 -12.38 12.94
CA SER A 207 4.85 -12.15 13.28
C SER A 207 4.29 -13.05 14.39
N GLY A 208 4.84 -14.25 14.58
CA GLY A 208 4.23 -15.32 15.37
C GLY A 208 3.00 -15.97 14.72
N ASP A 209 2.62 -15.53 13.51
CA ASP A 209 1.51 -16.08 12.73
C ASP A 209 2.03 -17.10 11.69
N ALA A 210 1.34 -18.23 11.57
CA ALA A 210 1.81 -19.35 10.74
C ALA A 210 1.75 -19.06 9.24
N GLU A 211 0.74 -18.35 8.77
CA GLU A 211 0.54 -18.01 7.35
C GLU A 211 1.52 -16.92 6.91
N ARG A 212 1.74 -15.92 7.75
CA ARG A 212 2.78 -14.90 7.56
C ARG A 212 4.17 -15.54 7.52
N LEU A 213 4.49 -16.40 8.49
CA LEU A 213 5.76 -17.13 8.51
C LEU A 213 5.94 -17.98 7.24
N HIS A 214 4.89 -18.68 6.79
CA HIS A 214 4.90 -19.44 5.55
C HIS A 214 5.25 -18.56 4.33
N ARG A 215 4.56 -17.43 4.14
CA ARG A 215 4.87 -16.47 3.06
C ARG A 215 6.30 -15.96 3.12
N ALA A 216 6.79 -15.59 4.31
CA ALA A 216 8.16 -15.11 4.49
C ALA A 216 9.20 -16.16 4.09
N VAL A 217 9.01 -17.42 4.49
CA VAL A 217 9.91 -18.53 4.15
C VAL A 217 9.87 -18.86 2.66
N HIS A 218 8.69 -18.86 2.03
CA HIS A 218 8.56 -19.07 0.58
C HIS A 218 9.27 -17.96 -0.22
N ALA A 219 9.03 -16.69 0.11
CA ALA A 219 9.70 -15.56 -0.55
C ALA A 219 11.23 -15.60 -0.40
N LEU A 220 11.75 -16.03 0.75
CA LEU A 220 13.18 -16.27 0.96
C LEU A 220 13.75 -17.38 0.07
N CYS A 221 13.02 -18.49 -0.08
CA CYS A 221 13.45 -19.62 -0.91
C CYS A 221 13.38 -19.27 -2.41
N GLU A 222 12.37 -18.52 -2.84
CA GLU A 222 12.30 -18.00 -4.21
C GLU A 222 13.44 -17.02 -4.53
N ASP A 223 13.77 -16.10 -3.63
CA ASP A 223 14.90 -15.19 -3.80
C ASP A 223 16.23 -15.96 -3.90
N TRP A 224 16.44 -16.97 -3.05
CA TRP A 224 17.61 -17.85 -3.13
C TRP A 224 17.70 -18.59 -4.47
N ALA A 225 16.58 -19.11 -4.98
CA ALA A 225 16.53 -19.79 -6.28
C ALA A 225 16.93 -18.87 -7.45
N ARG A 226 16.69 -17.55 -7.31
CA ARG A 226 17.15 -16.49 -8.24
C ARG A 226 18.60 -16.03 -7.98
N GLY A 227 19.27 -16.58 -6.97
CA GLY A 227 20.63 -16.18 -6.57
C GLY A 227 20.71 -14.88 -5.76
N GLU A 228 19.60 -14.36 -5.25
CA GLU A 228 19.52 -13.09 -4.51
C GLU A 228 18.93 -13.24 -3.09
N GLY A 229 18.56 -12.11 -2.47
CA GLY A 229 17.89 -12.08 -1.16
C GLY A 229 18.77 -12.40 0.05
N ASN A 230 18.12 -12.87 1.11
CA ASN A 230 18.67 -13.03 2.46
C ASN A 230 18.83 -14.50 2.90
N LEU A 231 18.50 -15.48 2.05
CA LEU A 231 18.64 -16.92 2.34
C LEU A 231 19.77 -17.50 1.51
N HIS A 232 20.65 -18.27 2.14
CA HIS A 232 21.76 -18.96 1.50
C HIS A 232 21.78 -20.43 1.92
N VAL A 233 22.00 -21.34 0.97
CA VAL A 233 22.15 -22.77 1.23
C VAL A 233 23.63 -23.14 1.18
N MET A 234 24.06 -24.01 2.09
CA MET A 234 25.40 -24.59 2.14
C MET A 234 25.32 -26.12 2.10
N VAL A 235 26.12 -26.71 1.22
CA VAL A 235 26.29 -28.17 1.07
C VAL A 235 27.76 -28.46 1.35
N GLN A 236 28.05 -29.38 2.28
CA GLN A 236 29.42 -29.78 2.66
C GLN A 236 30.36 -28.60 2.99
N GLY A 237 29.84 -27.57 3.67
CA GLY A 237 30.59 -26.37 4.03
C GLY A 237 30.95 -25.45 2.85
N ARG A 238 30.23 -25.51 1.74
CA ARG A 238 30.33 -24.59 0.60
C ARG A 238 28.96 -24.02 0.28
N ARG A 239 28.89 -22.72 -0.01
CA ARG A 239 27.66 -22.07 -0.48
C ARG A 239 27.26 -22.63 -1.84
N ALA A 240 26.02 -23.08 -1.95
CA ALA A 240 25.47 -23.81 -3.08
C ALA A 240 24.41 -22.98 -3.82
N SER A 241 24.48 -22.98 -5.16
CA SER A 241 23.41 -22.50 -6.02
C SER A 241 22.26 -23.52 -6.07
N LEU A 242 21.14 -23.14 -6.68
CA LEU A 242 20.03 -24.05 -6.98
C LEU A 242 20.51 -25.30 -7.75
N GLN A 243 21.43 -25.11 -8.72
CA GLN A 243 21.96 -26.20 -9.56
C GLN A 243 22.83 -27.15 -8.74
N ASP A 244 23.68 -26.63 -7.85
CA ASP A 244 24.51 -27.43 -6.95
C ASP A 244 23.66 -28.26 -5.98
N VAL A 245 22.58 -27.66 -5.45
CA VAL A 245 21.64 -28.34 -4.55
C VAL A 245 20.89 -29.46 -5.28
N VAL A 246 20.33 -29.21 -6.47
CA VAL A 246 19.63 -30.26 -7.24
C VAL A 246 20.58 -31.39 -7.63
N ALA A 247 21.84 -31.09 -7.96
CA ALA A 247 22.85 -32.12 -8.24
C ALA A 247 23.15 -32.98 -7.01
N GLN A 248 23.39 -32.38 -5.84
CA GLN A 248 23.95 -33.05 -4.66
C GLN A 248 22.91 -33.56 -3.65
N VAL A 249 21.71 -32.95 -3.62
CA VAL A 249 20.69 -33.17 -2.58
C VAL A 249 19.47 -33.85 -3.20
N THR A 250 19.46 -35.19 -3.15
CA THR A 250 18.44 -36.03 -3.80
C THR A 250 17.00 -35.67 -3.42
N TRP A 251 16.77 -35.34 -2.15
CA TRP A 251 15.45 -35.03 -1.59
C TRP A 251 14.92 -33.61 -1.88
N LEU A 252 15.67 -32.79 -2.64
CA LEU A 252 15.22 -31.49 -3.19
C LEU A 252 15.06 -31.49 -4.71
N ARG A 253 15.22 -32.63 -5.41
CA ARG A 253 15.29 -32.63 -6.87
C ARG A 253 13.99 -32.29 -7.60
N GLU A 254 12.84 -32.68 -7.05
CA GLU A 254 11.54 -32.52 -7.70
C GLU A 254 11.00 -31.09 -7.57
N ASP A 255 10.90 -30.59 -6.34
CA ASP A 255 10.62 -29.18 -6.04
C ASP A 255 11.64 -28.65 -5.02
N PRO A 256 12.77 -28.07 -5.47
CA PRO A 256 13.80 -27.55 -4.58
C PRO A 256 13.36 -26.31 -3.78
N VAL A 257 12.34 -25.58 -4.24
CA VAL A 257 11.90 -24.33 -3.58
C VAL A 257 10.87 -24.63 -2.51
N ALA A 258 9.76 -25.31 -2.86
CA ALA A 258 8.74 -25.68 -1.88
C ALA A 258 9.26 -26.76 -0.92
N GLY A 259 10.07 -27.71 -1.40
CA GLY A 259 10.70 -28.72 -0.56
C GLY A 259 11.61 -28.13 0.50
N LEU A 260 12.43 -27.13 0.14
CA LEU A 260 13.27 -26.39 1.10
C LEU A 260 12.42 -25.53 2.05
N ALA A 261 11.45 -24.79 1.52
CA ALA A 261 10.56 -23.93 2.28
C ALA A 261 9.80 -24.70 3.37
N ALA A 262 9.21 -25.85 3.04
CA ALA A 262 8.48 -26.70 3.99
C ALA A 262 9.36 -27.15 5.18
N ARG A 263 10.65 -27.42 4.95
CA ARG A 263 11.58 -27.87 5.99
C ARG A 263 12.14 -26.73 6.83
N VAL A 264 12.45 -25.60 6.21
CA VAL A 264 12.80 -24.36 6.91
C VAL A 264 11.64 -23.94 7.80
N LEU A 265 10.41 -23.98 7.29
CA LEU A 265 9.18 -23.72 8.03
C LEU A 265 9.02 -24.68 9.22
N ALA A 266 9.15 -25.99 9.01
CA ALA A 266 9.06 -26.99 10.08
C ALA A 266 10.12 -26.82 11.19
N THR A 267 11.34 -26.39 10.84
CA THR A 267 12.40 -26.06 11.82
C THR A 267 12.09 -24.75 12.55
N LEU A 268 11.61 -23.71 11.86
CA LEU A 268 11.28 -22.42 12.48
C LEU A 268 10.03 -22.50 13.37
N GLN A 269 9.03 -23.32 13.01
CA GLN A 269 7.80 -23.53 13.78
C GLN A 269 8.00 -24.27 15.11
N GLN A 270 9.18 -24.86 15.36
CA GLN A 270 9.46 -25.52 16.65
C GLN A 270 9.30 -24.53 17.82
N PRO A 271 8.65 -24.91 18.94
CA PRO A 271 8.27 -23.96 19.99
C PRO A 271 9.44 -23.16 20.59
N HIS A 272 10.63 -23.76 20.73
CA HIS A 272 11.83 -23.08 21.20
C HIS A 272 12.39 -22.09 20.17
N ASN A 273 12.28 -22.40 18.87
CA ASN A 273 12.71 -21.51 17.79
C ASN A 273 11.75 -20.32 17.61
N GLN A 274 10.43 -20.52 17.78
CA GLN A 274 9.47 -19.41 17.86
C GLN A 274 9.74 -18.50 19.07
N ARG A 275 10.04 -19.07 20.25
CA ARG A 275 10.47 -18.29 21.43
C ARG A 275 11.76 -17.51 21.15
N PHE A 276 12.72 -18.10 20.44
CA PHE A 276 13.94 -17.41 20.03
C PHE A 276 13.64 -16.22 19.11
N LEU A 277 12.82 -16.39 18.06
CA LEU A 277 12.45 -15.31 17.15
C LEU A 277 11.72 -14.16 17.87
N SER A 278 10.76 -14.50 18.74
CA SER A 278 10.03 -13.54 19.58
C SER A 278 10.97 -12.77 20.53
N ARG A 279 11.94 -13.46 21.14
CA ARG A 279 12.99 -12.81 21.92
C ARG A 279 13.86 -11.90 21.04
N LEU A 280 14.28 -12.35 19.87
CA LEU A 280 15.13 -11.56 18.98
C LEU A 280 14.45 -10.24 18.56
N VAL A 281 13.21 -10.28 18.08
CA VAL A 281 12.49 -9.05 17.68
C VAL A 281 12.18 -8.13 18.85
N SER A 282 11.79 -8.67 20.02
CA SER A 282 11.56 -7.83 21.21
C SER A 282 12.85 -7.17 21.72
N GLN A 283 14.00 -7.84 21.60
CA GLN A 283 15.30 -7.21 21.89
C GLN A 283 15.69 -6.17 20.82
N GLN A 284 15.48 -6.44 19.52
CA GLN A 284 15.70 -5.45 18.45
C GLN A 284 14.91 -4.16 18.72
N GLN A 285 13.63 -4.27 19.10
CA GLN A 285 12.73 -3.15 19.37
C GLN A 285 13.05 -2.46 20.71
N ARG A 286 13.29 -3.20 21.80
CA ARG A 286 13.67 -2.63 23.11
C ARG A 286 14.90 -1.73 23.00
N LEU A 287 15.88 -2.19 22.23
CA LEU A 287 17.17 -1.52 22.07
C LEU A 287 17.16 -0.43 20.98
N ASP A 288 16.12 -0.38 20.14
CA ASP A 288 15.91 0.71 19.19
C ASP A 288 14.44 1.17 19.16
N PRO A 289 13.99 1.88 20.20
CA PRO A 289 12.62 2.39 20.30
C PRO A 289 12.39 3.64 19.43
N TYR A 290 13.45 4.38 19.12
CA TYR A 290 13.40 5.67 18.43
C TYR A 290 13.72 5.60 16.93
N ASP A 291 14.30 4.50 16.45
CA ASP A 291 14.92 4.40 15.13
C ASP A 291 16.04 5.44 14.91
N ILE A 292 16.80 5.31 13.83
CA ILE A 292 17.89 6.22 13.51
C ILE A 292 17.43 7.66 13.24
N GLU A 293 16.18 7.85 12.78
CA GLU A 293 15.56 9.17 12.65
C GLU A 293 15.30 9.83 14.01
N GLY A 294 14.73 9.10 14.97
CA GLY A 294 14.54 9.64 16.32
C GLY A 294 15.86 9.90 17.03
N LEU A 295 16.87 9.05 16.81
CA LEU A 295 18.22 9.29 17.32
C LEU A 295 18.86 10.53 16.69
N ASP A 296 18.70 10.80 15.40
CA ASP A 296 19.15 12.03 14.75
C ASP A 296 18.44 13.27 15.32
N LEU A 297 17.13 13.21 15.57
CA LEU A 297 16.37 14.29 16.19
C LEU A 297 16.82 14.58 17.64
N ILE A 298 17.10 13.54 18.43
CA ILE A 298 17.62 13.69 19.80
C ILE A 298 19.04 14.29 19.74
N TRP A 299 19.90 13.75 18.88
CA TRP A 299 21.26 14.24 18.66
C TRP A 299 21.29 15.72 18.26
N LEU A 300 20.43 16.12 17.30
CA LEU A 300 20.25 17.49 16.86
C LEU A 300 19.80 18.42 18.00
N ARG A 301 18.86 17.98 18.84
CA ARG A 301 18.37 18.77 19.99
C ARG A 301 19.42 18.93 21.09
N THR A 302 20.22 17.90 21.36
CA THR A 302 21.28 17.95 22.38
C THR A 302 22.53 18.70 21.92
N ARG A 303 22.91 18.61 20.64
CA ARG A 303 24.20 19.12 20.13
C ARG A 303 24.12 20.20 19.04
N GLY A 304 22.92 20.60 18.63
CA GLY A 304 22.71 21.70 17.67
C GLY A 304 23.11 21.40 16.22
N LYS A 305 23.46 20.15 15.88
CA LYS A 305 23.81 19.68 14.52
C LYS A 305 23.29 18.27 14.30
N SER A 306 22.94 17.90 13.07
CA SER A 306 22.49 16.53 12.74
C SER A 306 23.62 15.51 12.95
N LEU A 307 23.23 14.29 13.34
CA LEU A 307 24.06 13.10 13.36
C LEU A 307 24.63 12.76 11.97
N LEU A 308 23.93 13.13 10.88
CA LEU A 308 24.38 12.93 9.51
C LEU A 308 25.63 13.76 9.15
N ASP A 309 25.81 14.88 9.85
CA ASP A 309 26.89 15.86 9.69
C ASP A 309 27.94 15.79 10.81
N ALA A 310 27.79 14.87 11.76
CA ALA A 310 28.72 14.68 12.87
C ALA A 310 30.11 14.24 12.36
N ASP A 311 31.18 14.86 12.87
CA ASP A 311 32.55 14.39 12.66
C ASP A 311 32.88 13.20 13.59
N ASP A 312 33.91 12.41 13.27
CA ASP A 312 34.25 11.22 14.06
C ASP A 312 34.76 11.51 15.48
N ARG A 313 35.25 12.74 15.75
CA ARG A 313 35.71 13.17 17.08
C ARG A 313 34.53 13.60 17.97
N SER A 314 33.40 13.98 17.36
CA SER A 314 32.17 14.30 18.06
C SER A 314 31.40 13.05 18.51
N LEU A 315 31.70 11.87 17.99
CA LEU A 315 31.03 10.63 18.38
C LEU A 315 31.49 10.16 19.77
N PRO A 316 30.58 9.67 20.64
CA PRO A 316 30.97 9.20 21.97
C PRO A 316 31.83 7.93 21.87
N GLU A 317 32.89 7.86 22.68
CA GLU A 317 33.62 6.61 22.92
C GLU A 317 32.78 5.65 23.76
N ILE A 318 32.57 4.44 23.24
CA ILE A 318 31.74 3.41 23.85
C ILE A 318 32.62 2.30 24.41
N SER A 319 32.46 1.98 25.69
CA SER A 319 33.17 0.90 26.37
C SER A 319 32.40 -0.43 26.33
N LEU A 320 33.03 -1.50 26.81
CA LEU A 320 32.35 -2.78 27.05
C LEU A 320 31.27 -2.66 28.14
N THR A 321 31.50 -1.83 29.16
CA THR A 321 30.55 -1.59 30.26
C THR A 321 29.28 -0.93 29.77
N ASP A 322 29.40 0.10 28.91
CA ASP A 322 28.22 0.74 28.29
C ASP A 322 27.33 -0.30 27.57
N TYR A 323 27.96 -1.23 26.85
CA TYR A 323 27.25 -2.32 26.16
C TYR A 323 26.58 -3.30 27.11
N TYR A 324 27.26 -3.67 28.20
CA TYR A 324 26.70 -4.51 29.26
C TYR A 324 25.47 -3.84 29.88
N ASP A 325 25.56 -2.55 30.21
CA ASP A 325 24.47 -1.78 30.81
C ASP A 325 23.25 -1.70 29.87
N ALA A 326 23.46 -1.49 28.56
CA ALA A 326 22.38 -1.54 27.57
C ALA A 326 21.76 -2.95 27.43
N ALA A 327 22.57 -4.01 27.56
CA ALA A 327 22.09 -5.38 27.50
C ALA A 327 21.19 -5.73 28.69
N VAL A 328 21.57 -5.36 29.92
CA VAL A 328 20.83 -5.70 31.16
C VAL A 328 19.74 -4.68 31.54
N SER A 329 19.80 -3.43 31.06
CA SER A 329 18.81 -2.41 31.40
C SER A 329 17.44 -2.67 30.75
N HIS A 330 16.41 -2.82 31.58
CA HIS A 330 15.01 -2.82 31.12
C HIS A 330 14.42 -1.41 30.94
N ARG A 331 15.18 -0.34 31.23
CA ARG A 331 14.68 1.04 31.16
C ARG A 331 15.11 1.73 29.87
N VAL A 332 14.18 1.84 28.92
CA VAL A 332 14.17 2.96 27.98
C VAL A 332 13.56 4.16 28.72
N PRO A 333 14.20 5.35 28.74
CA PRO A 333 13.58 6.55 29.30
C PRO A 333 12.29 6.89 28.53
N ALA A 334 11.14 6.89 29.21
CA ALA A 334 9.84 7.20 28.59
C ALA A 334 9.69 8.70 28.24
N SER A 335 10.55 9.56 28.80
CA SER A 335 10.67 10.96 28.46
C SER A 335 12.04 11.23 27.83
N ILE A 336 12.05 11.92 26.69
CA ILE A 336 13.26 12.38 26.02
C ILE A 336 13.77 13.61 26.80
N SER A 337 14.82 13.42 27.61
CA SER A 337 15.60 14.54 28.16
C SER A 337 16.55 15.09 27.11
N MET A 338 16.82 16.40 27.15
CA MET A 338 17.80 17.05 26.27
C MET A 338 19.24 16.98 26.80
N GLU A 339 19.44 16.47 28.02
CA GLU A 339 20.77 16.36 28.64
C GLU A 339 21.68 15.34 27.93
N GLU A 340 22.95 15.69 27.77
CA GLU A 340 24.01 14.87 27.16
C GLU A 340 24.19 13.50 27.85
N SER A 341 23.86 13.41 29.14
CA SER A 341 23.84 12.17 29.95
C SER A 341 22.91 11.09 29.39
N PHE A 342 21.84 11.46 28.66
CA PHE A 342 20.88 10.52 28.08
C PHE A 342 21.27 10.05 26.67
N LEU A 343 22.13 10.79 25.96
CA LEU A 343 22.47 10.49 24.56
C LEU A 343 23.31 9.21 24.44
N ARG A 344 24.30 9.02 25.32
CA ARG A 344 25.19 7.85 25.35
C ARG A 344 24.41 6.52 25.49
N PRO A 345 23.53 6.31 26.49
CA PRO A 345 22.75 5.07 26.60
C PRO A 345 21.88 4.75 25.37
N ILE A 346 21.30 5.77 24.71
CA ILE A 346 20.47 5.58 23.52
C ILE A 346 21.34 5.15 22.32
N VAL A 347 22.48 5.82 22.11
CA VAL A 347 23.45 5.46 21.07
C VAL A 347 23.91 4.00 21.22
N VAL A 348 24.26 3.58 22.44
CA VAL A 348 24.76 2.22 22.71
C VAL A 348 23.67 1.17 22.50
N SER A 349 22.45 1.46 22.97
CA SER A 349 21.29 0.60 22.72
C SER A 349 21.05 0.44 21.22
N TYR A 350 21.07 1.53 20.45
CA TYR A 350 20.91 1.48 19.00
C TYR A 350 22.00 0.64 18.31
N LEU A 351 23.28 0.76 18.73
CA LEU A 351 24.38 -0.04 18.18
C LEU A 351 24.25 -1.54 18.52
N LEU A 352 23.77 -1.86 19.73
CA LEU A 352 23.46 -3.24 20.12
C LEU A 352 22.28 -3.79 19.31
N SER A 353 21.21 -3.01 19.12
CA SER A 353 20.09 -3.33 18.20
C SER A 353 20.56 -3.55 16.76
N ALA A 354 21.49 -2.72 16.27
CA ALA A 354 22.09 -2.86 14.94
C ALA A 354 22.91 -4.17 14.79
N THR A 355 23.52 -4.67 15.88
CA THR A 355 24.09 -6.03 15.90
C THR A 355 23.00 -7.09 15.70
N LEU A 356 21.90 -6.99 16.45
CA LEU A 356 20.76 -7.94 16.36
C LEU A 356 20.00 -7.90 15.03
N LYS A 357 20.06 -6.79 14.30
CA LYS A 357 19.43 -6.62 12.97
C LYS A 357 20.30 -7.17 11.82
N ASP A 358 21.60 -7.27 12.04
CA ASP A 358 22.57 -7.70 11.03
C ASP A 358 23.02 -9.16 11.17
N LEU A 359 22.70 -9.83 12.29
CA LEU A 359 23.05 -11.23 12.54
C LEU A 359 22.49 -12.19 11.48
N SER A 360 23.02 -13.41 11.48
CA SER A 360 22.54 -14.51 10.62
C SER A 360 22.10 -15.70 11.46
N LEU A 361 20.92 -16.23 11.16
CA LEU A 361 20.39 -17.48 11.71
C LEU A 361 20.99 -18.66 10.93
N ILE A 362 21.42 -19.70 11.64
CA ILE A 362 21.94 -20.95 11.07
C ILE A 362 20.99 -22.11 11.39
N LEU A 363 20.54 -22.80 10.36
CA LEU A 363 19.56 -23.89 10.40
C LEU A 363 20.11 -25.14 9.70
N PRO A 364 20.49 -26.20 10.43
CA PRO A 364 20.67 -27.52 9.84
C PRO A 364 19.32 -28.04 9.32
N ILE A 365 19.27 -28.49 8.08
CA ILE A 365 18.08 -29.06 7.42
C ILE A 365 18.41 -30.47 6.92
N GLN A 366 17.50 -31.42 7.14
CA GLN A 366 17.72 -32.84 6.88
C GLN A 366 16.50 -33.52 6.24
N SER A 367 16.71 -34.69 5.64
CA SER A 367 15.74 -35.49 4.87
C SER A 367 14.38 -35.69 5.57
N ALA A 368 14.34 -36.32 6.74
CA ALA A 368 13.25 -36.33 7.73
C ALA A 368 13.76 -37.04 9.00
N PRO A 369 13.22 -36.78 10.21
CA PRO A 369 12.24 -35.74 10.58
C PRO A 369 12.85 -34.33 10.63
N PRO A 370 12.08 -33.26 10.91
CA PRO A 370 12.61 -31.90 11.08
C PRO A 370 13.73 -31.83 12.14
N HIS A 371 14.71 -30.96 11.94
CA HIS A 371 15.83 -30.83 12.86
C HIS A 371 15.40 -30.05 14.12
N THR A 372 15.42 -30.70 15.28
CA THR A 372 14.83 -30.17 16.53
C THR A 372 15.76 -29.30 17.38
N ALA A 373 17.03 -29.12 16.99
CA ALA A 373 17.96 -28.31 17.78
C ALA A 373 17.58 -26.81 17.83
N PRO A 374 18.09 -26.05 18.82
CA PRO A 374 17.98 -24.59 18.83
C PRO A 374 18.70 -23.93 17.66
N LEU A 375 18.07 -22.88 17.11
CA LEU A 375 18.72 -21.96 16.16
C LEU A 375 20.07 -21.49 16.70
N GLN A 376 21.09 -21.52 15.84
CA GLN A 376 22.41 -20.94 16.13
C GLN A 376 22.52 -19.58 15.45
N VAL A 377 23.26 -18.64 16.02
CA VAL A 377 23.49 -17.31 15.41
C VAL A 377 24.96 -16.99 15.21
N ILE A 378 25.25 -16.31 14.09
CA ILE A 378 26.57 -15.78 13.73
C ILE A 378 26.46 -14.30 13.31
N ASP A 379 27.58 -13.68 12.88
CA ASP A 379 27.68 -12.25 12.53
C ASP A 379 27.40 -11.28 13.69
N LEU A 380 27.82 -11.66 14.91
CA LEU A 380 27.52 -11.00 16.18
C LEU A 380 28.49 -9.86 16.59
N ASP A 381 29.17 -9.24 15.63
CA ASP A 381 30.19 -8.23 15.91
C ASP A 381 29.57 -6.89 16.36
N ALA A 382 30.10 -6.35 17.47
CA ALA A 382 29.73 -5.04 18.00
C ALA A 382 29.89 -3.94 16.93
N LYS A 383 28.91 -3.05 16.82
CA LYS A 383 28.91 -1.95 15.84
C LYS A 383 29.56 -0.71 16.45
N CYS A 384 30.55 -0.11 15.80
CA CYS A 384 31.17 1.14 16.27
C CYS A 384 30.33 2.39 15.90
N THR A 385 30.51 3.48 16.64
CA THR A 385 29.74 4.74 16.46
C THR A 385 29.82 5.35 15.05
N PRO A 386 30.90 5.26 14.26
CA PRO A 386 30.90 5.74 12.86
C PRO A 386 29.81 5.12 11.97
N LYS A 387 29.29 3.94 12.32
CA LYS A 387 28.17 3.32 11.60
C LYS A 387 26.87 4.11 11.70
N LEU A 388 26.67 4.93 12.73
CA LEU A 388 25.47 5.75 12.91
C LEU A 388 25.18 6.62 11.68
N ARG A 389 26.19 7.35 11.18
CA ARG A 389 26.06 8.20 9.98
C ARG A 389 25.71 7.39 8.74
N THR A 390 26.33 6.23 8.59
CA THR A 390 26.07 5.32 7.46
C THR A 390 24.62 4.82 7.51
N HIS A 391 24.14 4.46 8.70
CA HIS A 391 22.77 4.03 8.92
C HIS A 391 21.77 5.15 8.60
N GLY A 392 21.97 6.36 9.13
CA GLY A 392 21.06 7.49 8.88
C GLY A 392 21.02 7.91 7.41
N LYS A 393 22.17 8.02 6.74
CA LYS A 393 22.23 8.33 5.29
C LYS A 393 21.53 7.27 4.44
N THR A 394 21.69 5.99 4.78
CA THR A 394 21.01 4.88 4.08
C THR A 394 19.51 4.87 4.36
N ASP A 395 19.09 5.25 5.56
CA ASP A 395 17.70 5.29 5.98
C ASP A 395 16.92 6.38 5.22
N HIS A 396 17.43 7.63 5.24
CA HIS A 396 16.92 8.73 4.43
C HIS A 396 16.81 8.35 2.94
N ALA A 397 17.85 7.77 2.36
CA ALA A 397 17.83 7.38 0.95
C ALA A 397 16.78 6.30 0.63
N ALA A 398 16.46 5.41 1.58
CA ALA A 398 15.46 4.37 1.38
C ALA A 398 14.02 4.90 1.36
N GLN A 399 13.71 5.94 2.15
CA GLN A 399 12.34 6.45 2.32
C GLN A 399 11.79 7.16 1.11
N PHE A 400 12.55 8.09 0.51
CA PHE A 400 12.10 8.87 -0.66
C PHE A 400 11.71 8.01 -1.87
N ASN A 401 12.15 6.76 -1.92
CA ASN A 401 12.00 5.88 -3.08
C ASN A 401 10.82 4.91 -2.96
N VAL A 402 10.27 4.67 -1.76
CA VAL A 402 9.15 3.70 -1.61
C VAL A 402 7.82 4.26 -2.12
N ASP A 403 7.60 5.57 -1.96
CA ASP A 403 6.39 6.26 -2.45
C ASP A 403 6.25 6.16 -3.99
N ALA A 404 7.37 6.01 -4.70
CA ALA A 404 7.39 5.83 -6.15
C ALA A 404 6.89 4.44 -6.63
N VAL A 405 6.87 3.45 -5.72
CA VAL A 405 6.36 2.09 -5.97
C VAL A 405 4.91 1.96 -5.50
N THR A 406 4.56 2.60 -4.38
CA THR A 406 3.23 2.50 -3.78
C THR A 406 2.22 3.49 -4.39
N SER A 407 2.66 4.54 -5.10
CA SER A 407 1.82 5.34 -5.99
C SER A 407 2.10 5.02 -7.47
N PRO A 408 1.25 4.26 -8.17
CA PRO A 408 1.43 3.88 -9.59
C PRO A 408 1.79 5.03 -10.53
N ARG A 409 1.25 6.23 -10.26
CA ARG A 409 1.47 7.46 -11.05
C ARG A 409 2.90 8.01 -11.02
N MET A 410 3.72 7.62 -10.04
CA MET A 410 5.14 8.01 -9.99
C MET A 410 5.97 7.28 -11.04
N SER A 411 5.64 6.02 -11.36
CA SER A 411 6.30 5.26 -12.43
C SER A 411 6.09 5.91 -13.81
N ALA A 412 4.89 6.41 -14.07
CA ALA A 412 4.53 7.09 -15.32
C ALA A 412 5.24 8.43 -15.57
N ARG A 413 5.85 9.05 -14.54
CA ARG A 413 6.61 10.32 -14.68
C ARG A 413 7.76 10.25 -15.69
N HIS A 414 8.32 9.07 -15.93
CA HIS A 414 9.42 8.89 -16.87
C HIS A 414 8.97 8.63 -18.32
N SER A 415 7.68 8.45 -18.60
CA SER A 415 7.19 8.10 -19.95
C SER A 415 6.28 9.14 -20.61
N SER A 416 5.71 10.12 -19.88
CA SER A 416 4.91 11.17 -20.52
C SER A 416 4.97 12.53 -19.82
N ALA A 417 5.10 13.60 -20.61
CA ALA A 417 4.80 14.95 -20.15
C ALA A 417 3.31 15.02 -19.76
N LYS A 418 2.98 15.68 -18.63
CA LYS A 418 1.62 15.82 -18.06
C LYS A 418 0.54 15.94 -19.15
N THR A 419 -0.05 14.82 -19.55
CA THR A 419 -0.75 14.75 -20.84
C THR A 419 -2.08 15.51 -20.81
N LEU A 420 -2.40 16.21 -21.89
CA LEU A 420 -3.76 16.68 -22.13
C LEU A 420 -4.75 15.50 -22.06
N ASP A 421 -5.92 15.77 -21.51
CA ASP A 421 -7.02 14.80 -21.48
C ASP A 421 -7.44 14.39 -22.90
N VAL A 422 -8.01 13.20 -23.08
CA VAL A 422 -8.44 12.71 -24.40
C VAL A 422 -9.45 13.64 -25.08
N SER A 423 -10.37 14.28 -24.35
CA SER A 423 -11.22 15.33 -24.95
C SER A 423 -10.35 16.46 -25.46
N SER A 424 -9.50 16.99 -24.60
CA SER A 424 -8.74 18.20 -24.88
C SER A 424 -7.69 17.99 -25.97
N LYS A 425 -7.21 16.74 -26.19
CA LYS A 425 -6.47 16.32 -27.39
C LYS A 425 -7.28 16.51 -28.67
N ALA A 426 -8.56 16.12 -28.68
CA ALA A 426 -9.46 16.35 -29.81
C ALA A 426 -9.86 17.84 -29.96
N ASP A 427 -9.71 18.66 -28.92
CA ASP A 427 -9.93 20.11 -28.96
C ASP A 427 -8.67 20.92 -29.38
N GLN A 428 -7.49 20.29 -29.53
CA GLN A 428 -6.22 21.02 -29.80
C GLN A 428 -6.21 21.85 -31.09
N SER A 429 -7.05 21.52 -32.07
CA SER A 429 -7.17 22.24 -33.33
C SER A 429 -8.32 23.26 -33.35
N ASN A 430 -8.93 23.56 -32.20
CA ASN A 430 -10.07 24.46 -32.08
C ASN A 430 -9.90 25.40 -30.86
N ASP A 431 -9.40 26.61 -31.10
CA ASP A 431 -9.18 27.61 -30.05
C ASP A 431 -10.48 27.98 -29.31
N ASP A 432 -11.64 27.94 -29.97
CA ASP A 432 -12.95 28.21 -29.36
C ASP A 432 -13.35 27.11 -28.35
N ALA A 433 -12.97 25.85 -28.61
CA ALA A 433 -13.17 24.76 -27.65
C ALA A 433 -12.29 24.91 -26.39
N MET A 434 -11.24 25.75 -26.46
CA MET A 434 -10.32 26.09 -25.37
C MET A 434 -10.62 27.47 -24.73
N SER A 435 -11.75 28.10 -25.09
CA SER A 435 -12.30 29.34 -24.48
C SER A 435 -13.78 29.23 -24.07
N GLU A 436 -14.52 28.21 -24.54
CA GLU A 436 -15.97 28.09 -24.35
C GLU A 436 -16.46 28.24 -22.89
N GLY A 437 -17.15 29.34 -22.56
CA GLY A 437 -17.92 29.51 -21.31
C GLY A 437 -17.39 30.54 -20.31
N GLU A 438 -17.00 31.72 -20.78
CA GLU A 438 -16.29 32.75 -20.01
C GLU A 438 -17.13 33.47 -18.94
N ASP A 439 -17.28 32.86 -17.75
CA ASP A 439 -17.59 33.59 -16.51
C ASP A 439 -16.56 33.27 -15.43
N HIS A 440 -15.30 33.59 -15.73
CA HIS A 440 -14.17 33.51 -14.80
C HIS A 440 -13.88 34.88 -14.15
N ASN A 441 -14.96 35.60 -13.82
CA ASN A 441 -14.92 36.83 -13.05
C ASN A 441 -14.24 36.62 -11.68
N ASN A 442 -13.97 37.72 -10.98
CA ASN A 442 -13.33 37.68 -9.67
C ASN A 442 -14.07 36.71 -8.72
N LEU A 443 -13.32 35.86 -8.01
CA LEU A 443 -13.82 34.74 -7.21
C LEU A 443 -14.50 35.22 -5.92
N GLY A 444 -15.66 35.87 -6.06
CA GLY A 444 -16.48 36.31 -4.94
C GLY A 444 -16.80 35.14 -4.02
N VAL A 445 -16.40 35.26 -2.76
CA VAL A 445 -16.80 34.34 -1.69
C VAL A 445 -18.28 34.59 -1.39
N PRO A 446 -19.15 33.56 -1.46
CA PRO A 446 -20.57 33.75 -1.24
C PRO A 446 -20.88 34.05 0.24
N HIS A 447 -21.98 34.75 0.49
CA HIS A 447 -22.42 35.07 1.85
C HIS A 447 -22.65 33.79 2.67
N GLY A 448 -22.04 33.71 3.86
CA GLY A 448 -22.08 32.52 4.72
C GLY A 448 -20.95 31.52 4.45
N ALA A 449 -19.99 31.85 3.57
CA ALA A 449 -18.79 31.06 3.32
C ALA A 449 -17.49 31.85 3.53
N HIS A 450 -16.37 31.13 3.61
CA HIS A 450 -14.99 31.60 3.49
C HIS A 450 -14.22 30.70 2.53
N MET A 451 -13.06 31.17 2.04
CA MET A 451 -12.14 30.34 1.27
C MET A 451 -11.15 29.63 2.21
N ARG A 452 -11.07 28.30 2.14
CA ARG A 452 -10.13 27.46 2.90
C ARG A 452 -9.25 26.69 1.93
N THR A 453 -8.01 26.42 2.30
CA THR A 453 -7.14 25.49 1.55
C THR A 453 -6.86 24.24 2.39
N LEU A 454 -6.87 23.08 1.73
CA LEU A 454 -6.48 21.79 2.33
C LEU A 454 -5.25 21.27 1.60
N ARG A 455 -4.22 20.86 2.36
CA ARG A 455 -3.02 20.21 1.82
C ARG A 455 -3.37 18.79 1.35
N VAL A 456 -2.99 18.44 0.14
CA VAL A 456 -3.35 17.16 -0.48
C VAL A 456 -2.34 16.08 -0.13
N GLY A 457 -2.75 15.18 0.76
CA GLY A 457 -1.91 14.11 1.32
C GLY A 457 -0.61 14.65 1.94
N SER A 458 0.50 13.93 1.74
CA SER A 458 1.84 14.37 2.13
C SER A 458 2.44 15.43 1.19
N THR A 459 1.81 15.74 0.06
CA THR A 459 2.41 16.60 -0.99
C THR A 459 2.47 18.06 -0.57
N LYS A 460 3.22 18.89 -1.32
CA LYS A 460 3.20 20.35 -1.15
C LYS A 460 1.97 21.03 -1.76
N SER A 461 1.10 20.29 -2.46
CA SER A 461 -0.03 20.88 -3.20
C SER A 461 -1.27 21.03 -2.35
N HIS A 462 -2.12 22.00 -2.68
CA HIS A 462 -3.32 22.35 -1.92
C HIS A 462 -4.55 22.47 -2.83
N ILE A 463 -5.71 21.97 -2.38
CA ILE A 463 -7.01 22.25 -2.99
C ILE A 463 -7.66 23.42 -2.25
N ALA A 464 -8.19 24.40 -2.99
CA ALA A 464 -9.00 25.48 -2.44
C ALA A 464 -10.48 25.06 -2.43
N CYS A 465 -11.20 25.43 -1.38
CA CYS A 465 -12.62 25.14 -1.20
C CYS A 465 -13.33 26.37 -0.62
N TYR A 466 -14.53 26.67 -1.12
CA TYR A 466 -15.51 27.47 -0.37
C TYR A 466 -16.07 26.60 0.76
N TRP A 467 -16.12 27.15 1.97
CA TRP A 467 -16.46 26.41 3.20
C TRP A 467 -17.44 27.24 4.03
N SER A 468 -18.45 26.62 4.64
CA SER A 468 -19.39 27.32 5.53
C SER A 468 -18.66 28.07 6.65
N ASN A 469 -19.13 29.28 6.94
CA ASN A 469 -18.69 30.04 8.11
C ASN A 469 -19.19 29.41 9.40
N ASP A 470 -18.50 29.74 10.50
CA ASP A 470 -18.91 29.42 11.86
C ASP A 470 -19.16 27.91 12.10
N GLU A 471 -18.36 27.05 11.45
CA GLU A 471 -18.42 25.60 11.70
C GLU A 471 -17.98 25.27 13.13
N ASP A 472 -18.84 24.56 13.85
CA ASP A 472 -18.51 23.93 15.12
C ASP A 472 -18.28 22.44 14.84
N GLN A 473 -17.01 22.07 14.61
CA GLN A 473 -16.61 20.76 14.10
C GLN A 473 -17.09 19.61 15.02
N GLU A 474 -17.14 19.84 16.34
CA GLU A 474 -17.65 18.88 17.31
C GLU A 474 -19.16 18.62 17.15
N LYS A 475 -19.94 19.59 16.66
CA LYS A 475 -21.39 19.47 16.47
C LYS A 475 -21.82 18.98 15.09
N VAL A 476 -20.94 18.96 14.08
CA VAL A 476 -21.33 18.61 12.70
C VAL A 476 -21.79 17.15 12.62
N GLU A 477 -23.02 16.93 12.13
CA GLU A 477 -23.60 15.59 11.92
C GLU A 477 -23.59 15.15 10.45
N HIS A 478 -23.58 16.11 9.52
CA HIS A 478 -23.64 15.90 8.06
C HIS A 478 -22.75 16.91 7.31
N ALA A 479 -21.94 16.44 6.37
CA ALA A 479 -21.15 17.28 5.47
C ALA A 479 -21.61 17.10 4.02
N PHE A 480 -21.74 18.21 3.29
CA PHE A 480 -22.03 18.23 1.85
C PHE A 480 -20.84 18.79 1.08
N VAL A 481 -20.39 18.10 0.03
CA VAL A 481 -19.31 18.54 -0.85
C VAL A 481 -19.85 18.64 -2.27
N MET A 482 -20.16 19.85 -2.74
CA MET A 482 -20.76 20.07 -4.06
C MET A 482 -19.74 20.58 -5.09
N ILE A 483 -19.48 19.77 -6.11
CA ILE A 483 -18.52 20.05 -7.18
C ILE A 483 -19.20 20.81 -8.33
N HIS A 484 -18.55 21.90 -8.74
CA HIS A 484 -19.01 22.82 -9.78
C HIS A 484 -19.13 22.23 -11.19
N GLY A 485 -19.78 22.98 -12.08
CA GLY A 485 -19.92 22.61 -13.48
C GLY A 485 -18.63 22.80 -14.28
N ARG A 486 -18.76 22.73 -15.62
CA ARG A 486 -17.66 22.99 -16.57
C ARG A 486 -17.05 24.39 -16.40
N LEU A 487 -17.88 25.35 -15.97
CA LEU A 487 -17.54 26.78 -15.80
C LEU A 487 -16.64 27.07 -14.58
N ARG A 488 -16.33 26.06 -13.74
CA ARG A 488 -15.48 26.21 -12.55
C ARG A 488 -16.01 27.26 -11.57
N ASP A 489 -17.33 27.27 -11.39
CA ASP A 489 -18.13 28.20 -10.59
C ASP A 489 -18.41 27.66 -9.17
N GLY A 490 -17.35 27.36 -8.40
CA GLY A 490 -17.45 26.76 -7.05
C GLY A 490 -18.27 27.58 -6.06
N ASN A 491 -18.18 28.92 -6.12
CA ASN A 491 -18.99 29.84 -5.31
C ASN A 491 -20.50 29.73 -5.59
N ARG A 492 -20.87 29.57 -6.86
CA ARG A 492 -22.27 29.38 -7.28
C ARG A 492 -22.78 28.02 -6.84
N TYR A 493 -21.98 26.96 -6.95
CA TYR A 493 -22.38 25.62 -6.51
C TYR A 493 -22.45 25.50 -4.98
N TRP A 494 -21.60 26.20 -4.23
CA TRP A 494 -21.77 26.37 -2.78
C TRP A 494 -23.12 27.03 -2.46
N THR A 495 -23.44 28.12 -3.16
CA THR A 495 -24.73 28.84 -2.99
C THR A 495 -25.93 27.97 -3.32
N ILE A 496 -25.86 27.15 -4.37
CA ILE A 496 -26.94 26.21 -4.74
C ILE A 496 -27.16 25.17 -3.65
N MET A 497 -26.08 24.53 -3.14
CA MET A 497 -26.17 23.57 -2.04
C MET A 497 -26.71 24.22 -0.77
N ASN A 498 -26.24 25.42 -0.43
CA ASN A 498 -26.72 26.16 0.74
C ASN A 498 -28.19 26.56 0.62
N ASN A 499 -28.66 27.02 -0.54
CA ASN A 499 -30.07 27.33 -0.74
C ASN A 499 -30.96 26.09 -0.60
N ALA A 500 -30.54 24.93 -1.15
CA ALA A 500 -31.25 23.67 -0.98
C ALA A 500 -31.28 23.21 0.50
N TYR A 501 -30.16 23.34 1.21
CA TYR A 501 -30.06 23.03 2.65
C TYR A 501 -30.93 23.96 3.51
N GLN A 502 -30.82 25.28 3.34
CA GLN A 502 -31.58 26.27 4.11
C GLN A 502 -33.08 26.14 3.86
N SER A 503 -33.51 25.93 2.60
CA SER A 503 -34.91 25.62 2.29
C SER A 503 -35.38 24.35 2.99
N ALA A 504 -34.59 23.27 2.94
CA ALA A 504 -34.96 22.01 3.58
C ALA A 504 -34.98 22.10 5.12
N LEU A 505 -34.09 22.90 5.72
CA LEU A 505 -34.07 23.18 7.16
C LEU A 505 -35.29 24.00 7.60
N ASN A 506 -35.62 25.07 6.85
CA ASN A 506 -36.77 25.94 7.14
C ASN A 506 -38.11 25.20 7.03
N ASP A 507 -38.23 24.27 6.08
CA ASP A 507 -39.43 23.44 5.90
C ASP A 507 -39.52 22.28 6.91
N GLY A 508 -38.53 22.08 7.78
CA GLY A 508 -38.47 20.95 8.70
C GLY A 508 -38.36 19.59 7.99
N TYR A 509 -37.71 19.54 6.83
CA TYR A 509 -37.72 18.38 5.93
C TYR A 509 -37.03 17.15 6.57
N PRO A 510 -37.62 15.93 6.46
CA PRO A 510 -37.07 14.73 7.07
C PRO A 510 -35.62 14.43 6.66
N GLY A 511 -34.78 14.12 7.66
CA GLY A 511 -33.37 13.74 7.48
C GLY A 511 -32.39 14.92 7.46
N VAL A 512 -32.85 16.17 7.31
CA VAL A 512 -31.98 17.35 7.38
C VAL A 512 -31.37 17.49 8.78
N LYS A 513 -30.05 17.70 8.85
CA LYS A 513 -29.32 17.91 10.11
C LYS A 513 -29.04 19.39 10.32
N LYS A 514 -29.46 19.94 11.47
CA LYS A 514 -29.27 21.38 11.81
C LYS A 514 -27.79 21.79 11.84
N HIS A 515 -26.91 20.87 12.21
CA HIS A 515 -25.47 21.06 12.20
C HIS A 515 -24.88 20.39 10.95
N SER A 516 -25.19 20.95 9.79
CA SER A 516 -24.58 20.56 8.51
C SER A 516 -23.54 21.57 8.05
N VAL A 517 -22.43 21.09 7.47
CA VAL A 517 -21.40 21.91 6.83
C VAL A 517 -21.43 21.73 5.31
N ILE A 518 -21.21 22.81 4.56
CA ILE A 518 -21.23 22.81 3.09
C ILE A 518 -19.88 23.26 2.56
N VAL A 519 -19.35 22.48 1.63
CA VAL A 519 -18.07 22.69 0.97
C VAL A 519 -18.25 22.65 -0.53
N ALA A 520 -17.58 23.54 -1.26
CA ALA A 520 -17.48 23.47 -2.72
C ALA A 520 -16.00 23.60 -3.14
N PRO A 521 -15.38 22.54 -3.67
CA PRO A 521 -14.01 22.61 -4.18
C PRO A 521 -13.92 23.52 -5.40
N GLN A 522 -12.82 24.26 -5.50
CA GLN A 522 -12.54 25.14 -6.62
C GLN A 522 -11.37 24.58 -7.44
N PHE A 523 -11.67 23.91 -8.55
CA PHE A 523 -10.65 23.39 -9.46
C PHE A 523 -10.23 24.49 -10.44
N PHE A 524 -9.09 25.13 -10.19
CA PHE A 524 -8.64 26.31 -10.97
C PHE A 524 -8.16 26.01 -12.39
N SER A 525 -8.38 26.97 -13.29
CA SER A 525 -7.74 27.04 -14.61
C SER A 525 -6.47 27.87 -14.53
N MET A 526 -5.33 27.36 -15.03
CA MET A 526 -4.09 28.16 -15.10
C MET A 526 -4.19 29.35 -16.08
N LYS A 527 -5.01 29.22 -17.12
CA LYS A 527 -5.25 30.27 -18.12
C LYS A 527 -6.22 31.32 -17.58
N LEU A 528 -7.34 30.87 -17.00
CA LEU A 528 -8.51 31.72 -16.76
C LEU A 528 -8.63 32.21 -15.31
N ASN A 529 -8.01 31.52 -14.35
CA ASN A 529 -7.89 31.98 -12.95
C ASN A 529 -6.46 32.45 -12.62
N LYS A 530 -5.69 32.88 -13.62
CA LYS A 530 -4.29 33.30 -13.45
C LYS A 530 -4.20 34.44 -12.42
N GLY A 531 -3.37 34.25 -11.39
CA GLY A 531 -3.21 35.21 -10.29
C GLY A 531 -4.28 35.15 -9.20
N GLN A 532 -5.31 34.28 -9.35
CA GLN A 532 -6.36 34.07 -8.35
C GLN A 532 -6.10 32.87 -7.42
N TYR A 533 -4.96 32.18 -7.58
CA TYR A 533 -4.56 31.02 -6.79
C TYR A 533 -3.07 31.13 -6.39
N GLY A 534 -2.70 30.60 -5.22
CA GLY A 534 -1.32 30.69 -4.70
C GLY A 534 -0.36 29.64 -5.29
N ASN A 535 0.95 29.85 -5.11
CA ASN A 535 2.05 29.04 -5.68
C ASN A 535 1.98 27.51 -5.44
N HIS A 536 1.21 27.07 -4.43
CA HIS A 536 1.03 25.66 -4.09
C HIS A 536 -0.39 25.12 -4.37
N THR A 537 -1.27 25.94 -4.96
CA THR A 537 -2.68 25.58 -5.18
C THR A 537 -2.83 24.84 -6.50
N LEU A 538 -3.66 23.79 -6.52
CA LEU A 538 -3.90 23.00 -7.72
C LEU A 538 -4.59 23.81 -8.82
N ALA A 539 -3.99 23.83 -10.02
CA ALA A 539 -4.63 24.36 -11.22
C ALA A 539 -4.29 23.51 -12.46
N TRP A 540 -5.21 23.50 -13.42
CA TRP A 540 -5.10 22.76 -14.68
C TRP A 540 -5.02 23.75 -15.85
N ASN A 541 -4.03 23.58 -16.72
CA ASN A 541 -3.87 24.34 -17.96
C ASN A 541 -4.91 23.95 -19.01
N ASP A 542 -5.23 22.65 -19.01
CA ASP A 542 -6.33 22.05 -19.72
C ASP A 542 -7.67 22.46 -19.09
N VAL A 543 -8.59 22.98 -19.91
CA VAL A 543 -9.88 23.52 -19.46
C VAL A 543 -10.78 22.45 -18.79
N ASN A 544 -10.63 21.17 -19.11
CA ASN A 544 -11.56 20.12 -18.68
C ASN A 544 -10.92 18.87 -18.03
N ALA A 545 -9.58 18.70 -18.06
CA ALA A 545 -8.91 17.51 -17.53
C ALA A 545 -9.18 17.17 -16.04
N TRP A 546 -9.56 18.15 -15.22
CA TRP A 546 -9.99 17.90 -13.84
C TRP A 546 -11.27 17.05 -13.76
N GLN A 547 -12.11 17.04 -14.79
CA GLN A 547 -13.38 16.29 -14.85
C GLN A 547 -13.15 14.79 -15.06
N SER A 548 -12.04 14.42 -15.72
CA SER A 548 -11.63 13.03 -15.92
C SER A 548 -10.69 12.52 -14.82
N GLY A 549 -10.37 13.32 -13.80
CA GLY A 549 -9.51 12.89 -12.70
C GLY A 549 -8.01 12.98 -12.98
N MET A 550 -7.60 13.82 -13.93
CA MET A 550 -6.19 13.97 -14.35
C MET A 550 -5.36 14.80 -13.38
N VAL A 551 -4.05 14.58 -13.44
CA VAL A 551 -3.02 15.32 -12.69
C VAL A 551 -3.05 16.82 -13.03
N ALA A 552 -2.92 17.67 -12.02
CA ALA A 552 -2.80 19.12 -12.15
C ALA A 552 -1.48 19.53 -12.78
N THR A 553 -1.52 20.60 -13.58
CA THR A 553 -0.32 21.15 -14.22
C THR A 553 0.40 22.16 -13.33
N HIS A 554 -0.30 22.76 -12.35
CA HIS A 554 0.25 23.61 -11.31
C HIS A 554 0.02 23.00 -9.91
N PRO A 555 1.02 23.00 -9.00
CA PRO A 555 2.44 23.35 -9.22
C PRO A 555 3.10 22.54 -10.35
N SER A 556 4.14 23.09 -11.00
CA SER A 556 4.76 22.44 -12.17
C SER A 556 5.35 21.06 -11.83
N ASP A 557 5.80 20.87 -10.59
CA ASP A 557 6.32 19.64 -10.01
C ASP A 557 5.24 18.71 -9.40
N THR A 558 3.96 19.10 -9.41
CA THR A 558 2.90 18.27 -8.79
C THR A 558 2.57 17.00 -9.59
N ASP A 559 2.27 15.93 -8.87
CA ASP A 559 1.67 14.67 -9.34
C ASP A 559 0.21 14.51 -8.85
N VAL A 560 -0.37 15.55 -8.24
CA VAL A 560 -1.69 15.53 -7.63
C VAL A 560 -2.79 15.77 -8.66
N SER A 561 -3.82 14.94 -8.63
CA SER A 561 -5.03 15.04 -9.46
C SER A 561 -6.24 15.58 -8.69
N SER A 562 -7.34 15.79 -9.42
CA SER A 562 -8.63 16.12 -8.81
C SER A 562 -9.23 14.94 -8.02
N LEU A 563 -8.85 13.69 -8.29
CA LEU A 563 -9.24 12.53 -7.49
C LEU A 563 -8.54 12.55 -6.12
N ASP A 564 -7.24 12.84 -6.10
CA ASP A 564 -6.46 12.95 -4.85
C ASP A 564 -6.93 14.14 -3.99
N ALA A 565 -7.39 15.21 -4.64
CA ALA A 565 -8.04 16.34 -3.98
C ALA A 565 -9.40 15.93 -3.36
N MET A 566 -10.18 15.08 -4.03
CA MET A 566 -11.42 14.53 -3.46
C MET A 566 -11.13 13.59 -2.29
N ASP A 567 -10.13 12.70 -2.40
CA ASP A 567 -9.66 11.84 -1.30
C ASP A 567 -9.26 12.67 -0.09
N THR A 568 -8.56 13.80 -0.29
CA THR A 568 -8.18 14.72 0.79
C THR A 568 -9.39 15.31 1.54
N ILE A 569 -10.46 15.66 0.81
CA ILE A 569 -11.68 16.21 1.43
C ILE A 569 -12.45 15.12 2.18
N VAL A 570 -12.50 13.90 1.61
CA VAL A 570 -13.10 12.73 2.29
C VAL A 570 -12.33 12.39 3.55
N ASP A 571 -10.99 12.33 3.50
CA ASP A 571 -10.13 12.06 4.66
C ASP A 571 -10.26 13.13 5.75
N HIS A 572 -10.38 14.41 5.37
CA HIS A 572 -10.58 15.51 6.32
C HIS A 572 -11.89 15.37 7.11
N PHE A 573 -12.97 14.89 6.48
CA PHE A 573 -14.24 14.61 7.14
C PHE A 573 -14.28 13.23 7.83
N ALA A 574 -13.50 12.26 7.37
CA ALA A 574 -13.37 10.95 8.02
C ALA A 574 -12.64 11.02 9.37
N ASP A 575 -11.86 12.08 9.62
CA ASP A 575 -11.11 12.30 10.84
C ASP A 575 -12.01 12.53 12.07
N GLN A 576 -12.28 11.45 12.81
CA GLN A 576 -13.08 11.46 14.05
C GLN A 576 -12.48 12.32 15.17
N SER A 577 -11.19 12.70 15.11
CA SER A 577 -10.59 13.62 16.09
C SER A 577 -10.99 15.07 15.85
N LYS A 578 -11.42 15.42 14.63
CA LYS A 578 -11.97 16.73 14.26
C LYS A 578 -13.50 16.73 14.26
N TYR A 579 -14.11 15.69 13.69
CA TYR A 579 -15.56 15.60 13.49
C TYR A 579 -16.15 14.36 14.21
N PRO A 580 -16.14 14.32 15.56
CA PRO A 580 -16.55 13.13 16.33
C PRO A 580 -18.01 12.72 16.11
N ASN A 581 -18.90 13.68 15.84
CA ASN A 581 -20.34 13.44 15.63
C ASN A 581 -20.74 13.30 14.15
N LEU A 582 -19.81 13.45 13.19
CA LEU A 582 -20.13 13.33 11.78
C LEU A 582 -20.42 11.88 11.42
N LYS A 583 -21.64 11.61 10.95
CA LYS A 583 -22.07 10.28 10.49
C LYS A 583 -22.41 10.23 9.00
N ASN A 584 -22.63 11.37 8.35
CA ASN A 584 -23.03 11.43 6.93
C ASN A 584 -22.12 12.37 6.14
N LEU A 585 -21.57 11.90 5.03
CA LEU A 585 -20.89 12.72 4.03
C LEU A 585 -21.60 12.52 2.68
N THR A 586 -22.02 13.61 2.04
CA THR A 586 -22.71 13.57 0.75
C THR A 586 -21.91 14.35 -0.28
N LEU A 587 -21.30 13.61 -1.19
CA LEU A 587 -20.50 14.13 -2.29
C LEU A 587 -21.41 14.32 -3.49
N VAL A 588 -21.57 15.55 -3.95
CA VAL A 588 -22.48 15.94 -5.04
C VAL A 588 -21.67 16.49 -6.19
N GLY A 589 -21.97 16.09 -7.42
CA GLY A 589 -21.42 16.73 -8.60
C GLY A 589 -22.48 16.89 -9.67
N HIS A 590 -22.51 18.03 -10.37
CA HIS A 590 -23.39 18.22 -11.53
C HIS A 590 -22.64 18.70 -12.77
N GLY A 591 -22.99 18.15 -13.95
CA GLY A 591 -22.34 18.49 -15.22
C GLY A 591 -20.86 18.09 -15.24
N GLY A 592 -19.97 19.10 -15.22
CA GLY A 592 -18.52 18.88 -15.09
C GLY A 592 -18.15 18.14 -13.80
N GLY A 593 -18.69 18.57 -12.66
CA GLY A 593 -18.55 17.89 -11.38
C GLY A 593 -19.24 16.53 -11.35
N GLY A 594 -20.33 16.37 -12.12
CA GLY A 594 -21.00 15.07 -12.29
C GLY A 594 -20.10 14.03 -12.96
N GLN A 595 -19.29 14.46 -13.95
CA GLN A 595 -18.29 13.60 -14.59
C GLN A 595 -17.20 13.18 -13.59
N LEU A 596 -16.66 14.13 -12.81
CA LEU A 596 -15.70 13.79 -11.76
C LEU A 596 -16.32 12.86 -10.72
N MET A 597 -17.59 13.08 -10.34
CA MET A 597 -18.30 12.25 -9.35
C MET A 597 -18.57 10.83 -9.86
N ASN A 598 -18.94 10.65 -11.13
CA ASN A 598 -19.10 9.31 -11.74
C ASN A 598 -17.80 8.50 -11.65
N ARG A 599 -16.66 9.15 -11.96
CA ARG A 599 -15.33 8.52 -11.88
C ARG A 599 -14.92 8.32 -10.42
N TYR A 600 -15.08 9.31 -9.54
CA TYR A 600 -14.70 9.20 -8.14
C TYR A 600 -15.51 8.13 -7.38
N ALA A 601 -16.83 8.07 -7.58
CA ALA A 601 -17.67 6.98 -7.08
C ALA A 601 -17.25 5.60 -7.61
N THR A 602 -16.60 5.55 -8.78
CA THR A 602 -16.05 4.33 -9.38
C THR A 602 -14.67 3.94 -8.82
N ILE A 603 -13.69 4.85 -8.79
CA ILE A 603 -12.28 4.54 -8.54
C ILE A 603 -11.67 5.14 -7.25
N GLY A 604 -12.34 6.10 -6.60
CA GLY A 604 -11.87 6.70 -5.34
C GLY A 604 -11.81 5.66 -4.23
N LYS A 605 -10.93 5.85 -3.22
CA LYS A 605 -10.83 4.91 -2.09
C LYS A 605 -12.05 5.00 -1.16
N ASN A 606 -12.19 4.02 -0.27
CA ASN A 606 -13.06 4.16 0.91
C ASN A 606 -12.28 4.89 2.02
N PRO A 607 -12.93 5.64 2.92
CA PRO A 607 -12.29 6.20 4.11
C PRO A 607 -11.89 5.09 5.09
N ASP A 608 -10.91 5.36 5.95
CA ASP A 608 -10.53 4.44 7.03
C ASP A 608 -11.61 4.37 8.14
N ASN A 609 -12.38 5.46 8.31
CA ASN A 609 -13.51 5.55 9.23
C ASN A 609 -14.73 4.79 8.68
N LYS A 610 -14.98 3.60 9.22
CA LYS A 610 -16.09 2.72 8.84
C LYS A 610 -17.48 3.19 9.34
N ASP A 611 -17.52 4.13 10.29
CA ASP A 611 -18.77 4.69 10.80
C ASP A 611 -19.28 5.89 9.97
N LEU A 612 -18.47 6.40 9.03
CA LEU A 612 -18.86 7.49 8.14
C LEU A 612 -19.63 6.94 6.93
N TYR A 613 -20.93 7.21 6.88
CA TYR A 613 -21.75 6.90 5.71
C TYR A 613 -21.47 7.90 4.57
N ILE A 614 -21.01 7.41 3.41
CA ILE A 614 -20.79 8.23 2.22
C ILE A 614 -21.87 7.96 1.16
N ARG A 615 -22.53 9.04 0.71
CA ARG A 615 -23.36 9.07 -0.50
C ARG A 615 -22.64 9.82 -1.62
N TYR A 616 -22.72 9.28 -2.84
CA TYR A 616 -22.24 9.90 -4.07
C TYR A 616 -23.44 10.28 -4.94
N ILE A 617 -23.59 11.56 -5.30
CA ILE A 617 -24.69 12.03 -6.17
C ILE A 617 -24.10 12.50 -7.49
N VAL A 618 -24.40 11.74 -8.54
CA VAL A 618 -23.94 11.91 -9.91
C VAL A 618 -25.04 12.61 -10.70
N GLY A 619 -24.98 13.94 -10.76
CA GLY A 619 -25.93 14.79 -11.48
C GLY A 619 -25.51 15.07 -12.91
N ASP A 620 -26.35 14.70 -13.88
CA ASP A 620 -26.20 15.03 -15.31
C ASP A 620 -24.74 15.07 -15.83
N PRO A 621 -23.88 14.04 -15.65
CA PRO A 621 -22.57 13.98 -16.29
C PRO A 621 -22.71 13.99 -17.81
N SER A 622 -21.82 14.69 -18.53
CA SER A 622 -21.80 14.60 -20.00
C SER A 622 -21.13 13.34 -20.54
N SER A 623 -20.37 12.62 -19.72
CA SER A 623 -19.80 11.30 -20.00
C SER A 623 -19.50 10.50 -18.73
N SER A 624 -19.63 9.17 -18.81
CA SER A 624 -19.29 8.21 -17.76
C SER A 624 -18.11 7.33 -18.16
N ALA A 625 -17.38 6.75 -17.21
CA ALA A 625 -16.31 5.79 -17.50
C ALA A 625 -16.88 4.38 -17.71
N TYR A 626 -17.03 3.95 -18.96
CA TYR A 626 -17.59 2.62 -19.27
C TYR A 626 -16.59 1.49 -18.99
N TYR A 627 -16.98 0.56 -18.11
CA TYR A 627 -16.17 -0.60 -17.73
C TYR A 627 -15.82 -1.61 -18.85
N THR A 628 -16.46 -1.50 -20.01
CA THR A 628 -16.29 -2.42 -21.14
C THR A 628 -16.34 -1.64 -22.45
N HIS A 629 -15.88 -2.21 -23.56
CA HIS A 629 -15.95 -1.59 -24.88
C HIS A 629 -17.37 -1.49 -25.50
N HIS A 630 -18.43 -1.93 -24.81
CA HIS A 630 -19.80 -1.83 -25.30
C HIS A 630 -20.29 -0.38 -25.23
N ARG A 631 -21.06 0.06 -26.24
CA ARG A 631 -21.59 1.43 -26.32
C ARG A 631 -23.03 1.37 -26.85
N PRO A 632 -23.98 2.13 -26.26
CA PRO A 632 -25.42 2.01 -26.52
C PRO A 632 -25.93 2.53 -27.87
N VAL A 633 -25.13 3.29 -28.63
CA VAL A 633 -25.56 3.89 -29.90
C VAL A 633 -25.39 2.93 -31.06
N THR A 634 -26.49 2.72 -31.80
CA THR A 634 -26.54 1.92 -33.04
C THR A 634 -26.70 2.77 -34.30
N ASP A 635 -27.13 4.03 -34.18
CA ASP A 635 -27.21 4.97 -35.31
C ASP A 635 -25.83 5.54 -35.64
N LYS A 636 -25.24 5.02 -36.72
CA LYS A 636 -23.92 5.40 -37.22
C LYS A 636 -23.83 6.87 -37.67
N SER A 637 -24.96 7.51 -37.98
CA SER A 637 -25.01 8.93 -38.36
C SER A 637 -24.75 9.87 -37.18
N ILE A 638 -24.98 9.38 -35.95
CA ILE A 638 -24.70 10.12 -34.71
C ILE A 638 -23.24 9.88 -34.27
N ALA A 639 -22.81 8.63 -34.20
CA ALA A 639 -21.41 8.25 -33.96
C ALA A 639 -21.15 6.77 -34.29
N GLU A 640 -19.96 6.45 -34.77
CA GLU A 640 -19.53 5.07 -35.06
C GLU A 640 -18.17 4.75 -34.38
N LYS A 641 -18.05 3.57 -33.77
CA LYS A 641 -16.83 3.15 -33.05
C LYS A 641 -15.59 3.09 -33.95
N SER A 642 -15.72 2.62 -35.20
CA SER A 642 -14.59 2.48 -36.13
C SER A 642 -13.87 3.80 -36.40
N ASN A 643 -14.62 4.91 -36.38
CA ASN A 643 -14.14 6.25 -36.68
C ASN A 643 -13.85 7.04 -35.38
N CYS A 644 -13.84 6.37 -34.23
CA CYS A 644 -13.69 6.97 -32.92
C CYS A 644 -12.72 6.15 -32.04
N PRO A 645 -11.45 5.98 -32.44
CA PRO A 645 -10.54 5.00 -31.82
C PRO A 645 -10.32 5.21 -30.31
N GLN A 646 -10.43 6.45 -29.85
CA GLN A 646 -10.25 6.85 -28.44
C GLN A 646 -11.55 6.74 -27.60
N PHE A 647 -12.58 6.05 -28.08
CA PHE A 647 -13.86 5.91 -27.38
C PHE A 647 -13.76 5.22 -26.01
N ASP A 648 -12.63 4.56 -25.73
CA ASP A 648 -12.36 3.84 -24.48
C ASP A 648 -11.18 4.41 -23.68
N ASP A 649 -10.46 5.42 -24.18
CA ASP A 649 -9.43 6.13 -23.41
C ASP A 649 -10.02 6.65 -22.08
N TRP A 650 -9.20 6.73 -21.03
CA TRP A 650 -9.59 6.89 -19.61
C TRP A 650 -10.75 7.87 -19.28
N ARG A 651 -11.00 8.93 -20.06
CA ARG A 651 -12.22 9.71 -19.86
C ARG A 651 -13.48 8.86 -20.09
N TYR A 652 -13.55 8.08 -21.15
CA TYR A 652 -14.77 7.42 -21.64
C TYR A 652 -14.81 5.91 -21.36
N GLY A 653 -13.65 5.29 -21.11
CA GLY A 653 -13.50 3.89 -20.71
C GLY A 653 -12.31 3.71 -19.76
N PHE A 654 -11.63 2.56 -19.85
CA PHE A 654 -10.47 2.23 -18.99
C PHE A 654 -9.14 2.07 -19.74
N SER A 655 -9.13 2.24 -21.07
CA SER A 655 -7.91 2.20 -21.87
C SER A 655 -6.97 3.34 -21.47
N GLY A 656 -5.69 2.99 -21.25
CA GLY A 656 -4.68 3.95 -20.75
C GLY A 656 -4.88 4.41 -19.30
N PHE A 657 -5.80 3.83 -18.52
CA PHE A 657 -5.93 4.19 -17.10
C PHE A 657 -4.79 3.61 -16.27
N GLU A 658 -4.07 4.47 -15.55
CA GLU A 658 -2.87 4.12 -14.76
C GLU A 658 -3.17 3.78 -13.28
N GLY A 659 -4.41 3.99 -12.82
CA GLY A 659 -4.80 3.81 -11.42
C GLY A 659 -4.83 5.11 -10.60
N THR A 660 -5.11 4.96 -9.30
CA THR A 660 -5.05 6.02 -8.28
C THR A 660 -3.83 5.83 -7.38
N ARG A 661 -3.64 6.71 -6.38
CA ARG A 661 -2.63 6.51 -5.32
C ARG A 661 -2.87 5.27 -4.47
N SER A 662 -4.07 4.69 -4.51
CA SER A 662 -4.41 3.43 -3.82
C SER A 662 -4.21 2.18 -4.68
N GLY A 663 -3.67 2.32 -5.89
CA GLY A 663 -3.44 1.22 -6.82
C GLY A 663 -4.33 1.26 -8.07
N LYS A 664 -4.27 0.18 -8.85
CA LYS A 664 -5.10 -0.05 -10.04
C LYS A 664 -5.83 -1.38 -9.88
N LEU A 665 -7.14 -1.37 -10.07
CA LEU A 665 -7.98 -2.57 -10.15
C LEU A 665 -8.41 -2.84 -11.60
N ASP A 666 -8.97 -4.01 -11.85
CA ASP A 666 -9.61 -4.31 -13.13
C ASP A 666 -11.00 -3.64 -13.24
N PRO A 667 -11.50 -3.34 -14.45
CA PRO A 667 -12.78 -2.66 -14.63
C PRO A 667 -13.99 -3.37 -13.98
N ILE A 668 -13.95 -4.70 -13.86
CA ILE A 668 -14.99 -5.49 -13.19
C ILE A 668 -15.01 -5.29 -11.67
N ASP A 669 -13.86 -5.01 -11.05
CA ASP A 669 -13.76 -4.71 -9.61
C ASP A 669 -14.17 -3.28 -9.32
N TYR A 670 -13.79 -2.33 -10.18
CA TYR A 670 -14.30 -0.96 -10.11
C TYR A 670 -15.83 -0.88 -10.34
N PHE A 671 -16.37 -1.71 -11.22
CA PHE A 671 -17.82 -1.91 -11.34
C PHE A 671 -18.40 -2.43 -10.03
N GLY A 672 -17.84 -3.50 -9.48
CA GLY A 672 -18.24 -4.08 -8.19
C GLY A 672 -18.24 -3.04 -7.06
N GLN A 673 -17.22 -2.18 -6.99
CA GLN A 673 -17.14 -1.07 -6.04
C GLN A 673 -18.25 -0.04 -6.26
N TYR A 674 -18.48 0.40 -7.51
CA TYR A 674 -19.52 1.39 -7.83
C TYR A 674 -20.93 0.90 -7.49
N ILE A 675 -21.28 -0.34 -7.86
CA ILE A 675 -22.62 -0.89 -7.60
C ILE A 675 -22.90 -1.19 -6.12
N ASN A 676 -21.85 -1.37 -5.32
CA ASN A 676 -21.96 -1.62 -3.88
C ASN A 676 -21.90 -0.34 -3.03
N ARG A 677 -21.69 0.83 -3.64
CA ARG A 677 -21.75 2.14 -2.97
C ARG A 677 -23.16 2.74 -3.01
N ASP A 678 -23.45 3.64 -2.07
CA ASP A 678 -24.62 4.51 -2.20
C ASP A 678 -24.37 5.57 -3.27
N VAL A 679 -24.72 5.25 -4.52
CA VAL A 679 -24.68 6.18 -5.64
C VAL A 679 -26.09 6.55 -6.09
N VAL A 680 -26.42 7.83 -6.09
CA VAL A 680 -27.65 8.36 -6.71
C VAL A 680 -27.28 9.01 -8.03
N ASN A 681 -27.71 8.42 -9.14
CA ASN A 681 -27.70 9.09 -10.44
C ASN A 681 -28.94 9.98 -10.50
N ILE A 682 -28.76 11.29 -10.65
CA ILE A 682 -29.85 12.26 -10.77
C ILE A 682 -29.80 12.94 -12.15
N VAL A 683 -30.95 12.99 -12.83
CA VAL A 683 -31.03 13.38 -14.25
C VAL A 683 -32.15 14.38 -14.48
N GLY A 684 -31.85 15.50 -15.16
CA GLY A 684 -32.88 16.41 -15.68
C GLY A 684 -33.57 15.82 -16.91
N TYR A 685 -34.88 15.57 -16.84
CA TYR A 685 -35.62 14.94 -17.96
C TYR A 685 -35.74 15.85 -19.20
N GLN A 686 -35.58 17.16 -19.02
CA GLN A 686 -35.56 18.14 -20.10
C GLN A 686 -34.12 18.51 -20.51
N ASP A 687 -33.10 17.77 -20.04
CA ASP A 687 -31.71 17.95 -20.48
C ASP A 687 -31.43 17.30 -21.85
N THR A 688 -32.14 17.82 -22.85
CA THR A 688 -32.17 17.33 -24.24
C THR A 688 -31.44 18.25 -25.23
N ALA A 689 -30.81 19.33 -24.76
CA ALA A 689 -30.05 20.24 -25.61
C ALA A 689 -28.75 19.60 -26.10
N LYS A 690 -28.34 19.90 -27.35
CA LYS A 690 -27.06 19.48 -27.94
C LYS A 690 -25.90 20.25 -27.29
N SER A 691 -25.52 19.87 -26.08
CA SER A 691 -24.60 20.62 -25.20
C SER A 691 -23.67 19.72 -24.38
N GLY A 692 -22.66 20.31 -23.75
CA GLY A 692 -21.61 19.58 -23.02
C GLY A 692 -20.70 18.80 -23.97
N ASP A 693 -20.18 17.66 -23.51
CA ASP A 693 -19.35 16.80 -24.36
C ASP A 693 -20.16 16.23 -25.54
N GLN A 694 -19.85 16.68 -26.75
CA GLN A 694 -20.46 16.28 -28.02
C GLN A 694 -19.45 15.58 -28.95
N LYS A 695 -18.30 15.13 -28.42
CA LYS A 695 -17.30 14.36 -29.19
C LYS A 695 -17.80 12.95 -29.45
N CYS A 696 -17.27 12.28 -30.48
CA CYS A 696 -17.70 10.93 -30.85
C CYS A 696 -17.66 9.95 -29.66
N MET A 697 -16.65 10.07 -28.78
CA MET A 697 -16.47 9.21 -27.61
C MET A 697 -17.62 9.35 -26.60
N ALA A 698 -18.12 10.58 -26.38
CA ALA A 698 -19.27 10.87 -25.54
C ALA A 698 -20.59 10.54 -26.25
N LEU A 699 -20.72 10.89 -27.55
CA LEU A 699 -21.91 10.60 -28.35
C LEU A 699 -22.21 9.10 -28.39
N LEU A 700 -21.19 8.23 -28.48
CA LEU A 700 -21.35 6.78 -28.42
C LEU A 700 -22.04 6.29 -27.12
N GLN A 701 -22.03 7.07 -26.04
CA GLN A 701 -22.64 6.71 -24.75
C GLN A 701 -24.16 6.95 -24.65
N GLY A 702 -24.82 7.41 -25.73
CA GLY A 702 -26.29 7.55 -25.77
C GLY A 702 -26.82 8.70 -26.64
N GLY A 703 -26.00 9.22 -27.56
CA GLY A 703 -26.37 10.28 -28.50
C GLY A 703 -26.19 11.70 -27.99
N GLN A 704 -26.74 12.67 -28.72
CA GLN A 704 -26.54 14.11 -28.49
C GLN A 704 -27.13 14.61 -27.17
N LYS A 705 -28.25 14.04 -26.72
CA LYS A 705 -28.98 14.45 -25.50
C LYS A 705 -28.27 13.94 -24.25
N ARG A 706 -27.91 14.83 -23.31
CA ARG A 706 -27.20 14.45 -22.08
C ARG A 706 -28.02 13.50 -21.20
N ARG A 707 -29.33 13.75 -21.12
CA ARG A 707 -30.31 12.84 -20.51
C ARG A 707 -30.20 11.40 -21.04
N ASP A 708 -30.20 11.22 -22.36
CA ASP A 708 -30.25 9.87 -22.96
C ASP A 708 -28.95 9.10 -22.69
N ARG A 709 -27.79 9.79 -22.59
CA ARG A 709 -26.52 9.19 -22.13
C ARG A 709 -26.60 8.68 -20.68
N ASN A 710 -27.24 9.44 -19.80
CA ASN A 710 -27.42 9.08 -18.38
C ASN A 710 -28.42 7.93 -18.18
N LEU A 711 -29.53 7.95 -18.90
CA LEU A 711 -30.50 6.86 -18.86
C LEU A 711 -29.94 5.57 -19.52
N SER A 712 -29.06 5.71 -20.53
CA SER A 712 -28.32 4.57 -21.09
C SER A 712 -27.29 4.00 -20.11
N TRP A 713 -26.64 4.85 -19.29
CA TRP A 713 -25.77 4.41 -18.19
C TRP A 713 -26.54 3.60 -17.13
N TRP A 714 -27.76 4.03 -16.76
CA TRP A 714 -28.63 3.25 -15.86
C TRP A 714 -28.96 1.87 -16.42
N ARG A 715 -29.31 1.77 -17.72
CA ARG A 715 -29.51 0.47 -18.39
C ARG A 715 -28.23 -0.36 -18.37
N TYR A 716 -27.08 0.23 -18.72
CA TYR A 716 -25.78 -0.44 -18.79
C TYR A 716 -25.39 -1.14 -17.47
N ILE A 717 -25.44 -0.42 -16.34
CA ILE A 717 -25.04 -1.01 -15.05
C ILE A 717 -25.99 -2.12 -14.58
N ASN A 718 -27.30 -1.96 -14.81
CA ASN A 718 -28.30 -2.98 -14.48
C ASN A 718 -28.16 -4.24 -15.35
N MET A 719 -27.89 -4.07 -16.65
CA MET A 719 -27.64 -5.19 -17.56
C MET A 719 -26.36 -5.95 -17.23
N LEU A 720 -25.26 -5.28 -16.88
CA LEU A 720 -24.04 -5.94 -16.38
C LEU A 720 -24.29 -6.72 -15.08
N ALA A 721 -24.99 -6.11 -14.13
CA ALA A 721 -25.33 -6.70 -12.84
C ALA A 721 -26.40 -7.80 -12.90
N ARG A 722 -27.04 -8.02 -14.06
CA ARG A 722 -28.20 -8.92 -14.24
C ARG A 722 -29.32 -8.68 -13.22
N THR A 723 -29.62 -7.41 -12.94
CA THR A 723 -30.74 -7.08 -12.03
C THR A 723 -32.07 -7.41 -12.68
N ASN A 724 -33.12 -7.49 -11.85
CA ASN A 724 -34.50 -7.63 -12.31
C ASN A 724 -35.20 -6.28 -12.58
N GLU A 725 -34.45 -5.18 -12.71
CA GLU A 725 -34.98 -3.84 -12.96
C GLU A 725 -35.79 -3.80 -14.28
N ASN A 726 -36.90 -3.06 -14.29
CA ASN A 726 -37.65 -2.88 -15.52
C ASN A 726 -36.97 -1.83 -16.42
N LEU A 727 -36.16 -2.30 -17.35
CA LEU A 727 -35.44 -1.44 -18.30
C LEU A 727 -36.24 -1.16 -19.59
N HIS A 728 -37.54 -1.49 -19.67
CA HIS A 728 -38.37 -1.14 -20.82
C HIS A 728 -38.51 0.39 -20.97
N GLY A 729 -38.55 0.90 -22.21
CA GLY A 729 -38.66 2.33 -22.52
C GLY A 729 -37.42 3.19 -22.21
N PHE A 730 -36.43 2.68 -21.47
CA PHE A 730 -35.13 3.35 -21.33
C PHE A 730 -34.36 3.34 -22.67
N PRO A 731 -33.53 4.36 -22.96
CA PRO A 731 -32.69 4.42 -24.16
C PRO A 731 -31.45 3.51 -24.06
N GLY A 732 -30.79 3.35 -25.21
CA GLY A 732 -29.48 2.71 -25.37
C GLY A 732 -29.53 1.19 -25.59
N ASN A 733 -29.05 0.71 -26.73
CA ASN A 733 -29.14 -0.70 -27.12
C ASN A 733 -27.83 -1.45 -26.87
N PHE A 734 -27.90 -2.65 -26.28
CA PHE A 734 -26.75 -3.49 -26.00
C PHE A 734 -27.04 -4.93 -26.44
N SER A 735 -26.23 -5.46 -27.36
CA SER A 735 -26.38 -6.78 -27.96
C SER A 735 -25.88 -7.94 -27.08
N ASP A 736 -24.81 -7.71 -26.32
CA ASP A 736 -23.88 -8.78 -25.91
C ASP A 736 -23.09 -8.46 -24.62
N LEU A 737 -23.68 -7.70 -23.69
CA LEU A 737 -23.00 -7.35 -22.43
C LEU A 737 -22.62 -8.59 -21.59
N PRO A 738 -21.38 -8.64 -21.05
CA PRO A 738 -20.92 -9.75 -20.22
C PRO A 738 -21.75 -9.88 -18.94
N ASP A 739 -21.69 -11.06 -18.34
CA ASP A 739 -22.39 -11.35 -17.09
C ASP A 739 -21.51 -11.07 -15.88
N TRP A 740 -21.79 -9.99 -15.16
CA TRP A 740 -21.07 -9.60 -13.95
C TRP A 740 -21.95 -9.77 -12.69
N SER A 741 -22.93 -10.68 -12.75
CA SER A 741 -23.77 -11.04 -11.60
C SER A 741 -22.97 -11.56 -10.39
N SER A 742 -21.75 -12.06 -10.60
CA SER A 742 -20.82 -12.45 -9.53
C SER A 742 -20.40 -11.28 -8.61
N LYS A 743 -20.56 -10.02 -9.02
CA LYS A 743 -20.27 -8.82 -8.22
C LYS A 743 -21.52 -8.20 -7.56
N SER A 744 -22.72 -8.55 -8.03
CA SER A 744 -24.00 -7.96 -7.61
C SER A 744 -24.95 -8.95 -6.90
N ASN A 745 -24.82 -10.25 -7.19
CA ASN A 745 -25.85 -11.26 -6.95
C ASN A 745 -27.25 -10.84 -7.47
N GLY A 746 -27.33 -10.06 -8.55
CA GLY A 746 -28.59 -9.51 -9.10
C GLY A 746 -29.13 -8.25 -8.39
N VAL A 747 -28.41 -7.70 -7.41
CA VAL A 747 -28.81 -6.51 -6.64
C VAL A 747 -27.71 -5.45 -6.70
N ILE A 748 -28.10 -4.18 -6.84
CA ILE A 748 -27.18 -3.03 -6.82
C ILE A 748 -27.75 -1.95 -5.88
N TYR A 749 -26.88 -1.23 -5.16
CA TYR A 749 -27.28 -0.12 -4.29
C TYR A 749 -27.36 1.24 -5.00
N THR A 750 -26.91 1.31 -6.25
CA THR A 750 -27.07 2.50 -7.10
C THR A 750 -28.56 2.77 -7.35
N ARG A 751 -28.97 4.03 -7.31
CA ARG A 751 -30.37 4.48 -7.48
C ARG A 751 -30.46 5.49 -8.63
N LEU A 752 -31.62 5.57 -9.28
CA LEU A 752 -31.94 6.56 -10.32
C LEU A 752 -33.09 7.48 -9.90
N CYS A 753 -32.83 8.78 -9.94
CA CYS A 753 -33.78 9.85 -9.70
C CYS A 753 -33.89 10.71 -10.97
N VAL A 754 -35.09 10.94 -11.51
CA VAL A 754 -35.27 11.71 -12.77
C VAL A 754 -36.20 12.89 -12.55
N VAL A 755 -35.64 14.09 -12.57
CA VAL A 755 -36.36 15.34 -12.30
C VAL A 755 -37.09 15.79 -13.57
N GLU A 756 -38.41 15.59 -13.61
CA GLU A 756 -39.22 15.74 -14.83
C GLU A 756 -39.20 17.17 -15.41
N ASN A 757 -39.17 18.17 -14.54
CA ASN A 757 -39.26 19.60 -14.90
C ASN A 757 -37.90 20.33 -14.85
N ALA A 758 -36.77 19.60 -14.95
CA ALA A 758 -35.43 20.17 -14.95
C ALA A 758 -34.69 19.95 -16.29
N THR A 759 -34.09 21.03 -16.77
CA THR A 759 -33.01 21.04 -17.77
C THR A 759 -31.66 20.83 -17.08
N HIS A 760 -30.54 21.18 -17.71
CA HIS A 760 -29.19 21.19 -17.10
C HIS A 760 -28.96 22.28 -16.01
N ASP A 761 -29.99 22.57 -15.21
CA ASP A 761 -29.96 23.60 -14.17
C ASP A 761 -29.87 22.95 -12.79
N ALA A 762 -28.66 22.97 -12.22
CA ALA A 762 -28.38 22.42 -10.90
C ALA A 762 -29.32 22.95 -9.79
N ALA A 763 -29.75 24.21 -9.86
CA ALA A 763 -30.65 24.76 -8.84
C ALA A 763 -32.04 24.11 -8.89
N LYS A 764 -32.54 23.80 -10.09
CA LYS A 764 -33.80 23.06 -10.29
C LYS A 764 -33.65 21.58 -9.96
N VAL A 765 -32.55 20.96 -10.40
CA VAL A 765 -32.26 19.53 -10.14
C VAL A 765 -32.19 19.23 -8.64
N PHE A 766 -31.55 20.09 -7.84
CA PHE A 766 -31.36 19.86 -6.40
C PHE A 766 -32.42 20.53 -5.51
N GLY A 767 -33.07 21.61 -5.95
CA GLY A 767 -34.08 22.32 -5.16
C GLY A 767 -35.47 21.66 -5.15
N GLY A 768 -35.79 20.84 -6.16
CA GLY A 768 -37.08 20.15 -6.26
C GLY A 768 -37.26 18.98 -5.28
N PRO A 769 -38.46 18.37 -5.20
CA PRO A 769 -38.74 17.23 -4.33
C PRO A 769 -37.79 16.05 -4.54
N GLU A 770 -37.50 15.73 -5.80
CA GLU A 770 -36.54 14.72 -6.25
C GLU A 770 -35.11 15.00 -5.74
N GLY A 771 -34.65 16.24 -5.90
CA GLY A 771 -33.33 16.70 -5.49
C GLY A 771 -33.15 16.68 -3.97
N ARG A 772 -34.12 17.22 -3.23
CA ARG A 772 -34.14 17.19 -1.76
C ARG A 772 -34.21 15.77 -1.22
N SER A 773 -34.97 14.88 -1.87
CA SER A 773 -34.97 13.47 -1.53
C SER A 773 -33.60 12.82 -1.73
N ALA A 774 -32.92 13.09 -2.85
CA ALA A 774 -31.55 12.61 -3.10
C ALA A 774 -30.53 13.13 -2.08
N LEU A 775 -30.66 14.38 -1.64
CA LEU A 775 -29.77 15.02 -0.66
C LEU A 775 -29.99 14.55 0.79
N PHE A 776 -31.25 14.42 1.24
CA PHE A 776 -31.57 14.34 2.67
C PHE A 776 -32.19 13.00 3.14
N HIS A 777 -32.75 12.16 2.26
CA HIS A 777 -33.34 10.88 2.70
C HIS A 777 -32.26 9.83 3.03
N HIS A 778 -32.38 9.15 4.17
CA HIS A 778 -31.44 8.09 4.54
C HIS A 778 -31.57 6.80 3.69
N HIS A 779 -32.78 6.38 3.28
CA HIS A 779 -33.01 5.05 2.67
C HIS A 779 -33.53 5.06 1.22
N ASN A 780 -34.74 5.57 0.97
CA ASN A 780 -35.33 5.60 -0.36
C ASN A 780 -35.30 7.03 -0.92
N VAL A 781 -34.79 7.18 -2.15
CA VAL A 781 -34.91 8.44 -2.91
C VAL A 781 -36.17 8.40 -3.78
N HIS A 782 -36.76 9.55 -4.03
CA HIS A 782 -37.83 9.69 -5.01
C HIS A 782 -37.31 9.25 -6.39
N MET A 783 -38.11 8.45 -7.10
CA MET A 783 -37.73 7.95 -8.41
C MET A 783 -37.86 9.02 -9.49
N GLY A 784 -38.84 9.93 -9.36
CA GLY A 784 -39.22 10.88 -10.39
C GLY A 784 -39.73 10.18 -11.66
N TRP A 785 -39.50 10.77 -12.82
CA TRP A 785 -39.98 10.26 -14.11
C TRP A 785 -39.56 8.81 -14.41
N ARG A 786 -40.45 8.06 -15.06
CA ARG A 786 -40.21 6.72 -15.62
C ARG A 786 -40.89 6.59 -16.99
N PRO A 787 -40.41 5.70 -17.88
CA PRO A 787 -41.04 5.48 -19.18
C PRO A 787 -42.47 4.96 -19.08
N ASP A 788 -43.28 5.19 -20.13
CA ASP A 788 -44.64 4.65 -20.21
C ASP A 788 -44.66 3.12 -20.11
N GLY A 789 -45.62 2.60 -19.34
CA GLY A 789 -45.72 1.17 -19.04
C GLY A 789 -44.62 0.62 -18.11
N TRP A 790 -43.76 1.47 -17.54
CA TRP A 790 -42.82 1.05 -16.50
C TRP A 790 -43.56 0.64 -15.22
N SER A 791 -43.03 -0.38 -14.57
CA SER A 791 -43.57 -0.93 -13.32
C SER A 791 -42.41 -1.26 -12.38
N TYR A 792 -42.49 -0.83 -11.12
CA TYR A 792 -41.48 -1.16 -10.13
C TYR A 792 -41.35 -2.68 -9.95
N LYS A 793 -40.10 -3.14 -9.84
CA LYS A 793 -39.76 -4.51 -9.45
C LYS A 793 -38.81 -4.42 -8.25
N ALA A 794 -39.21 -5.01 -7.13
CA ALA A 794 -38.35 -5.07 -5.95
C ALA A 794 -37.05 -5.83 -6.28
N PRO A 795 -35.86 -5.34 -5.89
CA PRO A 795 -34.60 -6.01 -6.15
C PRO A 795 -34.61 -7.46 -5.67
N LYS A 796 -34.21 -8.39 -6.54
CA LYS A 796 -34.26 -9.83 -6.26
C LYS A 796 -32.89 -10.47 -6.51
N GLN A 797 -32.37 -11.16 -5.50
CA GLN A 797 -31.15 -11.94 -5.66
C GLN A 797 -31.32 -13.09 -6.66
N VAL A 798 -30.27 -13.39 -7.40
CA VAL A 798 -30.24 -14.57 -8.29
C VAL A 798 -30.13 -15.81 -7.41
N SER A 799 -31.22 -16.58 -7.30
CA SER A 799 -31.17 -17.90 -6.66
C SER A 799 -30.16 -18.76 -7.41
N ALA A 800 -29.16 -19.30 -6.71
CA ALA A 800 -28.14 -20.14 -7.31
C ALA A 800 -28.78 -21.25 -8.15
N ARG A 801 -28.47 -21.27 -9.46
CA ARG A 801 -28.81 -22.42 -10.30
C ARG A 801 -28.04 -23.61 -9.76
N SER A 802 -28.77 -24.56 -9.19
CA SER A 802 -28.26 -25.91 -8.95
C SER A 802 -27.71 -26.45 -10.26
N THR A 803 -26.39 -26.63 -10.32
CA THR A 803 -25.71 -27.34 -11.41
C THR A 803 -25.89 -28.84 -11.23
N ASN A 804 -27.15 -29.29 -11.33
CA ASN A 804 -27.53 -30.70 -11.38
C ASN A 804 -27.99 -31.05 -12.80
N ASP A 805 -27.07 -30.95 -13.76
CA ASP A 805 -27.23 -31.52 -15.12
C ASP A 805 -25.88 -32.03 -15.62
N ALA A 806 -25.50 -33.21 -15.10
CA ALA A 806 -24.49 -34.10 -15.67
C ALA A 806 -24.96 -35.55 -15.41
N PRO A 807 -24.74 -36.49 -16.34
CA PRO A 807 -25.63 -37.64 -16.48
C PRO A 807 -25.45 -38.75 -15.45
N SER A 808 -26.55 -39.46 -15.21
CA SER A 808 -26.66 -40.61 -14.32
C SER A 808 -25.67 -41.74 -14.65
N SER A 809 -24.91 -42.19 -13.65
CA SER A 809 -24.34 -43.55 -13.63
C SER A 809 -24.62 -44.19 -12.27
N SER A 810 -24.95 -45.47 -12.29
CA SER A 810 -25.57 -46.21 -11.19
C SER A 810 -24.60 -47.16 -10.50
N SER A 811 -24.51 -47.10 -9.17
CA SER A 811 -24.08 -48.24 -8.34
C SER A 811 -24.61 -48.12 -6.92
N SER A 812 -25.13 -49.22 -6.39
CA SER A 812 -25.92 -49.31 -5.15
C SER A 812 -25.14 -49.90 -3.97
N SER A 813 -25.67 -49.65 -2.75
CA SER A 813 -25.31 -50.29 -1.46
C SER A 813 -23.93 -49.90 -0.87
N SER A 814 -23.71 -49.93 0.45
CA SER A 814 -24.52 -50.42 1.58
C SER A 814 -24.33 -49.58 2.85
N SER A 815 -25.28 -49.66 3.78
CA SER A 815 -25.35 -48.94 5.06
C SER A 815 -24.54 -49.55 6.21
N SER A 816 -24.03 -48.71 7.12
CA SER A 816 -23.79 -49.07 8.53
C SER A 816 -23.71 -47.83 9.43
N ASN A 817 -24.56 -47.76 10.46
CA ASN A 817 -24.59 -46.70 11.47
C ASN A 817 -23.49 -46.89 12.53
N VAL A 818 -22.88 -45.80 13.00
CA VAL A 818 -22.51 -45.62 14.42
C VAL A 818 -22.72 -44.15 14.81
N SER A 819 -23.36 -43.91 15.95
CA SER A 819 -23.62 -42.58 16.51
C SER A 819 -22.76 -42.31 17.76
N SER A 820 -22.22 -41.10 17.89
CA SER A 820 -21.79 -40.56 19.18
C SER A 820 -21.86 -39.03 19.21
N THR A 821 -22.81 -38.53 20.01
CA THR A 821 -22.74 -37.29 20.82
C THR A 821 -21.38 -37.18 21.55
N GLU A 822 -20.83 -36.06 22.02
CA GLU A 822 -21.11 -34.60 22.07
C GLU A 822 -19.81 -33.94 22.63
N SER A 823 -19.49 -32.63 22.57
CA SER A 823 -19.95 -31.48 21.77
C SER A 823 -19.04 -30.28 22.11
N GLN A 824 -18.64 -29.42 21.16
CA GLN A 824 -18.10 -28.09 21.49
C GLN A 824 -18.11 -27.08 20.33
N SER A 825 -18.54 -25.86 20.68
CA SER A 825 -18.69 -24.65 19.88
C SER A 825 -17.46 -24.20 19.07
N GLN A 826 -17.68 -23.84 17.80
CA GLN A 826 -16.94 -22.76 17.14
C GLN A 826 -17.89 -21.82 16.39
N SER A 827 -17.79 -20.53 16.69
CA SER A 827 -18.60 -19.46 16.11
C SER A 827 -17.96 -18.92 14.82
N SER A 828 -18.54 -19.27 13.67
CA SER A 828 -18.16 -18.68 12.38
C SER A 828 -18.70 -17.25 12.26
N LEU A 829 -17.85 -16.24 12.47
CA LEU A 829 -18.16 -14.84 12.23
C LEU A 829 -18.15 -14.51 10.72
N THR A 830 -19.14 -15.02 9.98
CA THR A 830 -19.48 -14.49 8.65
C THR A 830 -20.39 -13.26 8.82
N GLY A 831 -19.80 -12.07 8.77
CA GLY A 831 -20.53 -10.81 8.85
C GLY A 831 -21.40 -10.55 7.62
N SER A 832 -22.60 -11.15 7.58
CA SER A 832 -23.58 -10.88 6.53
C SER A 832 -24.17 -9.48 6.71
N ILE A 833 -23.72 -8.51 5.90
CA ILE A 833 -24.42 -7.23 5.75
C ILE A 833 -25.77 -7.53 5.09
N SER A 834 -26.82 -7.57 5.91
CA SER A 834 -28.19 -7.71 5.42
C SER A 834 -28.60 -6.41 4.74
N PRO A 835 -29.31 -6.45 3.59
CA PRO A 835 -29.89 -5.24 3.03
C PRO A 835 -30.88 -4.62 4.05
N PRO A 836 -30.94 -3.28 4.17
CA PRO A 836 -31.96 -2.65 5.00
C PRO A 836 -33.34 -3.08 4.51
N ARG A 837 -34.22 -3.49 5.44
CA ARG A 837 -35.58 -3.89 5.10
C ARG A 837 -36.26 -2.75 4.34
N LEU A 838 -36.71 -3.04 3.11
CA LEU A 838 -37.72 -2.20 2.44
C LEU A 838 -38.99 -2.26 3.30
N ALA A 839 -39.19 -1.25 4.14
CA ALA A 839 -40.42 -1.11 4.92
C ALA A 839 -41.60 -0.92 3.96
N GLN A 840 -42.57 -1.83 4.05
CA GLN A 840 -43.89 -1.63 3.46
C GLN A 840 -44.66 -0.61 4.32
N ASN A 841 -45.62 0.07 3.69
CA ASN A 841 -46.61 1.00 4.27
C ASN A 841 -46.03 2.41 4.61
N ASP A 842 -46.73 3.54 4.39
CA ASP A 842 -48.11 3.76 3.92
C ASP A 842 -48.17 4.80 2.79
N ALA A 843 -49.06 4.60 1.82
CA ALA A 843 -49.38 5.60 0.78
C ALA A 843 -50.82 5.49 0.24
N THR A 844 -51.80 5.19 1.11
CA THR A 844 -53.23 5.38 0.78
C THR A 844 -53.73 6.71 1.33
N VAL A 845 -53.44 7.80 0.62
CA VAL A 845 -54.15 9.08 0.79
C VAL A 845 -55.04 9.30 -0.43
N SER A 846 -56.33 9.00 -0.26
CA SER A 846 -57.36 9.18 -1.29
C SER A 846 -57.65 10.66 -1.53
N TYR A 847 -57.15 11.22 -2.64
CA TYR A 847 -57.69 12.45 -3.20
C TYR A 847 -58.95 12.15 -4.02
N LYS A 848 -60.11 12.62 -3.53
CA LYS A 848 -61.36 12.64 -4.31
C LYS A 848 -61.25 13.71 -5.42
N PRO A 849 -61.72 13.45 -6.64
CA PRO A 849 -61.74 14.45 -7.69
C PRO A 849 -62.88 15.45 -7.45
N VAL A 850 -62.56 16.75 -7.46
CA VAL A 850 -63.55 17.81 -7.72
C VAL A 850 -63.55 18.04 -9.22
N GLY A 851 -64.64 17.68 -9.89
CA GLY A 851 -64.77 17.89 -11.33
C GLY A 851 -65.09 19.35 -11.66
N LEU A 852 -64.50 19.86 -12.73
CA LEU A 852 -65.07 20.97 -13.50
C LEU A 852 -65.30 20.52 -14.94
N ALA A 853 -66.45 20.93 -15.50
CA ALA A 853 -66.92 20.46 -16.79
C ALA A 853 -66.18 21.13 -17.97
N ALA A 854 -66.16 20.43 -19.10
CA ALA A 854 -65.67 20.96 -20.36
C ALA A 854 -66.60 22.06 -20.91
N LEU A 855 -66.01 23.04 -21.59
CA LEU A 855 -66.69 23.93 -22.53
C LEU A 855 -65.83 23.98 -23.80
N ALA A 856 -66.45 23.72 -24.95
CA ALA A 856 -65.75 23.39 -26.19
C ALA A 856 -66.12 24.34 -27.34
N GLY A 857 -65.13 24.64 -28.21
CA GLY A 857 -65.31 25.39 -29.46
C GLY A 857 -65.51 26.90 -29.27
N VAL A 858 -65.30 27.77 -30.27
CA VAL A 858 -64.93 27.64 -31.70
C VAL A 858 -64.18 28.97 -32.02
N VAL A 859 -63.18 29.15 -32.89
CA VAL A 859 -63.12 29.14 -34.38
C VAL A 859 -61.68 29.59 -34.73
N GLY A 860 -61.08 29.12 -35.84
CA GLY A 860 -60.00 29.91 -36.48
C GLY A 860 -59.00 29.15 -37.34
N SER A 861 -59.37 28.74 -38.55
CA SER A 861 -58.41 28.39 -39.60
C SER A 861 -57.77 29.65 -40.20
N VAL A 862 -56.52 29.57 -40.66
CA VAL A 862 -56.04 29.97 -42.02
C VAL A 862 -54.49 29.95 -42.08
N PHE A 863 -54.00 28.94 -42.81
CA PHE A 863 -52.93 28.90 -43.82
C PHE A 863 -51.81 29.97 -43.97
N PHE A 864 -50.65 29.41 -44.37
CA PHE A 864 -49.50 29.96 -45.11
C PHE A 864 -48.58 30.97 -44.40
N LEU A 865 -47.24 30.88 -44.53
CA LEU A 865 -46.40 30.05 -45.43
C LEU A 865 -45.17 29.51 -44.68
#